data_AF-A0A5J5VSH4-F1
#
_entry.id   AF-A0A5J5VSH4-F1
#
_cell.length_a   1.000
_cell.length_b   1.000
_cell.length_c   1.000
_cell.angle_alpha   90.00
_cell.angle_beta   90.00
_cell.angle_gamma   90.00
#
_symmetry.space_group_name_H-M   'P 1'
#
loop_
_entity.id
_entity.type
_entity.pdbx_description
1 polymer ?
#
loop_
_entity_poly.entity_id
_entity_poly.type
_entity_poly.pdbx_seq_one_letter_code
_entity_poly.pdbx_strand_id
1 'polypeptide(L)'
;MAAPVPPGAPRPGANARQQSPHPNFNPNFQTNPNSLADNMQNMNLNRPHSMPNSGPRPSPFGQPPPFPQSSVTAGFPVASPPMSRPGPPPGMVGRPAVIPAGPPQTTLPANVPPGRPVGLPFSHPPPFGSRPPPASLSSSTGGAVLPSSAFPSSGVSSASAAPPPSGARPSSFVSSSPLTGGPAGPMSRAPAGLSSNGPPAVGAGALPGAPRFPPAAIVSQPPVGPPPSMMSARAPAQAPTMRSVLGSSAVSSPQTPPLPSASSPFPAMTQARPPPLGSPYGPQTWSMQPQQGTQPPHIPGSTHAQPPRMFGMPQQALPNQAMTNIPPAMGQPGAPMSGSSKIDPNQIPRPIPNATPIVYETRHGNSANPPPPATSDYIVRDTGNCSPRYMRCTINQIPCTADLLTTSAMQLALLVQPMALPHPSEDPIQVVDFGESGPVRCSRCKGYINPFMKFIDQGRKFICNLCGFTDDTPRDYHCNLGPDGRRRDADERPELCRGTVEFVASKEYMVRDPMPAVYFFLIDVSMNAVQTGATAAACSAINQVISDLPEGTRTLVGIATFDSTIHFYNLKRALQQPLMLIVPDIQDVYTPLETDVIVQLSECRQHLELLLENIPTMFQTSTTAESCFGAAIKAAFLAMKSTGGKLLVFQSVLPSVGIGALSSREAEGRTNISASEKEAHKLLQPADKILKTMAIEFAEYQVCVDVFVTTQTYVDIASISVIPRTTGGQVYYYYPFSAVSDPAKLYNDLRWNITRPQGFEAVMRVRCSQGIQVQDYSGNFCKRIPTDVDLAGIDCDKCILVTLKHDDKLQDGSECGFQCALLYTTVYGQRRIRVTNLSLPCTNMLSNLFRSADLDTQFTCFLKQAAIEIPTCPLLQVRDHVTNLCINILLSYRKFCATVSSTGQLILPEALKLLPLYTLALIKSRGLRNDGRIDDRSFWFNYVSSLSTPLAIPLVYPRMFAIHNVDSKDGDESVLPPTIPLSSEHVYDDGIYLLENGEDALIYFGSSVDSSILQQLFGFTSVDEVPTQFVMQQFSNPLSKNFNDVVNVIRQQRCSYLRFTLCKKGDPSGMLFVSCMVEDKNANGPSYVEFLVHIHRQIQMKMS
;
A
#
# COMPACT_ATOMS: atom_id res chain seq x y z
N MET A 1 -6.67 -20.33 3.55
CA MET A 1 -7.24 -21.65 3.89
C MET A 1 -6.98 -21.93 5.38
N ALA A 2 -7.75 -22.82 5.99
CA ALA A 2 -8.02 -22.80 7.44
C ALA A 2 -6.95 -23.44 8.35
N ALA A 3 -7.04 -23.12 9.65
CA ALA A 3 -6.31 -23.73 10.76
C ALA A 3 -6.96 -25.08 11.18
N PRO A 4 -6.25 -25.96 11.94
CA PRO A 4 -6.67 -27.35 12.15
C PRO A 4 -7.73 -27.54 13.25
N VAL A 5 -8.52 -28.60 13.13
CA VAL A 5 -9.57 -29.04 14.08
C VAL A 5 -9.17 -30.39 14.71
N PRO A 6 -9.31 -30.59 16.03
CA PRO A 6 -8.98 -31.87 16.68
C PRO A 6 -10.00 -32.99 16.39
N PRO A 7 -9.60 -34.28 16.45
CA PRO A 7 -10.44 -35.39 15.99
C PRO A 7 -11.40 -35.96 17.04
N GLY A 8 -12.67 -36.22 16.68
CA GLY A 8 -13.59 -37.00 17.53
C GLY A 8 -15.02 -37.21 17.02
N ALA A 9 -15.38 -38.47 16.74
CA ALA A 9 -16.76 -39.01 16.69
C ALA A 9 -17.67 -38.53 15.51
N PRO A 10 -18.91 -39.05 15.32
CA PRO A 10 -19.19 -39.84 14.11
C PRO A 10 -20.38 -39.35 13.24
N ARG A 11 -20.40 -39.79 11.96
CA ARG A 11 -21.51 -39.53 11.01
C ARG A 11 -22.55 -40.66 10.95
N PRO A 12 -23.86 -40.34 10.94
CA PRO A 12 -24.92 -41.27 10.52
C PRO A 12 -25.58 -40.86 9.18
N GLY A 13 -26.14 -41.86 8.47
CA GLY A 13 -27.31 -41.69 7.60
C GLY A 13 -27.11 -41.02 6.23
N ALA A 14 -27.07 -41.82 5.16
CA ALA A 14 -27.37 -41.37 3.80
C ALA A 14 -28.85 -41.65 3.46
N ASN A 15 -29.46 -40.81 2.61
CA ASN A 15 -30.65 -41.18 1.86
C ASN A 15 -30.76 -40.35 0.57
N ALA A 16 -31.18 -40.97 -0.53
CA ALA A 16 -31.23 -40.37 -1.86
C ALA A 16 -32.67 -40.19 -2.36
N ARG A 17 -32.87 -39.30 -3.33
CA ARG A 17 -34.03 -39.34 -4.24
C ARG A 17 -33.67 -38.81 -5.63
N GLN A 18 -34.33 -39.37 -6.64
CA GLN A 18 -34.04 -39.17 -8.05
C GLN A 18 -35.02 -38.15 -8.67
N GLN A 19 -34.62 -37.55 -9.79
CA GLN A 19 -35.53 -37.21 -10.90
C GLN A 19 -34.76 -37.24 -12.24
N SER A 20 -35.49 -37.35 -13.35
CA SER A 20 -35.02 -37.98 -14.60
C SER A 20 -34.94 -37.05 -15.83
N PRO A 21 -34.12 -37.37 -16.85
CA PRO A 21 -33.78 -36.48 -17.98
C PRO A 21 -34.55 -36.75 -19.28
N HIS A 22 -34.45 -35.84 -20.26
CA HIS A 22 -34.93 -36.01 -21.64
C HIS A 22 -34.11 -35.14 -22.65
N PRO A 23 -34.09 -35.43 -23.98
CA PRO A 23 -32.88 -36.05 -24.56
C PRO A 23 -32.42 -35.52 -25.96
N ASN A 24 -31.51 -36.29 -26.57
CA ASN A 24 -31.13 -36.37 -28.01
C ASN A 24 -30.10 -35.37 -28.58
N PHE A 25 -28.90 -35.88 -28.90
CA PHE A 25 -28.60 -36.33 -30.27
C PHE A 25 -27.58 -37.48 -30.28
N ASN A 26 -27.44 -38.21 -31.40
CA ASN A 26 -26.69 -39.48 -31.52
C ASN A 26 -26.03 -39.59 -32.94
N PRO A 27 -25.28 -40.64 -33.32
CA PRO A 27 -23.81 -40.62 -33.25
C PRO A 27 -23.11 -40.96 -34.58
N ASN A 28 -21.78 -40.82 -34.62
CA ASN A 28 -20.84 -41.88 -35.09
C ASN A 28 -19.37 -41.41 -35.12
N PHE A 29 -18.52 -42.02 -34.29
CA PHE A 29 -17.37 -42.84 -34.73
C PHE A 29 -16.81 -43.62 -33.52
N GLN A 30 -16.08 -44.72 -33.75
CA GLN A 30 -15.81 -45.76 -32.73
C GLN A 30 -14.42 -45.66 -32.11
N THR A 31 -14.32 -45.69 -30.78
CA THR A 31 -13.13 -46.11 -30.01
C THR A 31 -13.53 -46.83 -28.71
N ASN A 32 -12.65 -47.71 -28.21
CA ASN A 32 -12.93 -48.59 -27.07
C ASN A 32 -12.92 -47.86 -25.71
N PRO A 33 -13.93 -48.04 -24.83
CA PRO A 33 -13.91 -47.55 -23.46
C PRO A 33 -13.41 -48.61 -22.48
N ASN A 34 -12.12 -48.59 -22.12
CA ASN A 34 -11.60 -49.38 -20.98
C ASN A 34 -10.20 -48.90 -20.51
N SER A 35 -10.12 -47.68 -19.94
CA SER A 35 -8.96 -47.19 -19.16
C SER A 35 -9.25 -45.82 -18.53
N LEU A 36 -9.98 -45.78 -17.40
CA LEU A 36 -10.07 -44.60 -16.50
C LEU A 36 -10.82 -44.94 -15.19
N ALA A 37 -10.40 -46.01 -14.51
CA ALA A 37 -10.99 -46.45 -13.24
C ALA A 37 -9.96 -46.97 -12.22
N ASP A 38 -8.70 -46.54 -12.33
CA ASP A 38 -7.62 -46.86 -11.39
C ASP A 38 -6.73 -45.62 -11.18
N ASN A 39 -6.91 -44.92 -10.06
CA ASN A 39 -5.91 -44.09 -9.34
C ASN A 39 -6.53 -43.33 -8.14
N MET A 40 -7.30 -44.01 -7.28
CA MET A 40 -7.67 -43.49 -5.96
C MET A 40 -7.68 -44.59 -4.88
N GLN A 41 -6.51 -45.11 -4.52
CA GLN A 41 -6.20 -45.59 -3.17
C GLN A 41 -4.71 -45.86 -2.96
N ASN A 42 -4.25 -45.61 -1.72
CA ASN A 42 -2.91 -45.85 -1.14
C ASN A 42 -1.78 -44.87 -1.50
N MET A 43 -1.35 -44.08 -0.50
CA MET A 43 -0.02 -44.19 0.13
C MET A 43 0.12 -43.24 1.33
N ASN A 44 -0.38 -43.69 2.49
CA ASN A 44 0.00 -43.26 3.84
C ASN A 44 0.53 -44.55 4.51
N LEU A 45 1.60 -44.60 5.31
CA LEU A 45 2.47 -43.63 5.97
C LEU A 45 3.90 -44.20 5.99
N ASN A 46 4.89 -43.49 6.56
CA ASN A 46 6.08 -44.17 7.08
C ASN A 46 6.60 -43.59 8.41
N ARG A 47 6.60 -44.42 9.46
CA ARG A 47 7.35 -44.28 10.72
C ARG A 47 7.91 -45.68 11.06
N PRO A 48 9.02 -45.80 11.83
CA PRO A 48 9.93 -46.94 11.70
C PRO A 48 9.45 -48.26 12.30
N HIS A 49 10.08 -49.35 11.83
CA HIS A 49 9.80 -50.73 12.24
C HIS A 49 10.23 -51.08 13.67
N SER A 50 9.42 -51.91 14.34
CA SER A 50 9.87 -53.15 15.01
C SER A 50 8.66 -54.04 15.34
N MET A 51 8.90 -55.35 15.51
CA MET A 51 7.89 -56.43 15.62
C MET A 51 8.40 -57.48 16.64
N PRO A 52 7.57 -58.42 17.14
CA PRO A 52 6.32 -58.19 17.88
C PRO A 52 6.15 -59.11 19.12
N ASN A 53 4.98 -59.03 19.78
CA ASN A 53 4.11 -60.16 20.21
C ASN A 53 3.66 -60.25 21.71
N SER A 54 2.39 -60.64 21.88
CA SER A 54 1.72 -61.32 23.03
C SER A 54 1.78 -60.78 24.48
N GLY A 55 0.59 -60.67 25.12
CA GLY A 55 0.43 -60.78 26.59
C GLY A 55 -0.29 -59.61 27.31
N PRO A 56 -1.33 -59.83 28.17
CA PRO A 56 -2.08 -58.72 28.79
C PRO A 56 -2.03 -58.59 30.34
N ARG A 57 -2.01 -57.33 30.84
CA ARG A 57 -2.33 -56.84 32.22
C ARG A 57 -1.44 -57.33 33.40
N PRO A 58 -1.46 -56.66 34.59
CA PRO A 58 -1.83 -55.27 34.92
C PRO A 58 -0.74 -54.51 35.74
N SER A 59 -1.03 -53.27 36.18
CA SER A 59 -0.27 -52.43 37.16
C SER A 59 -0.25 -53.05 38.59
N PRO A 60 0.47 -52.54 39.64
CA PRO A 60 0.76 -51.12 39.98
C PRO A 60 2.06 -50.76 40.81
N PHE A 61 2.18 -49.47 41.22
CA PHE A 61 2.95 -48.87 42.36
C PHE A 61 4.49 -48.97 42.47
N GLY A 62 5.14 -47.91 43.00
CA GLY A 62 6.53 -47.91 43.50
C GLY A 62 7.21 -46.52 43.58
N GLN A 63 7.77 -46.13 44.74
CA GLN A 63 8.45 -44.83 45.01
C GLN A 63 10.00 -44.96 45.15
N PRO A 64 10.80 -43.87 45.29
CA PRO A 64 12.29 -43.84 45.17
C PRO A 64 13.02 -44.08 46.53
N PRO A 65 14.35 -43.84 46.76
CA PRO A 65 15.50 -43.38 45.94
C PRO A 65 16.65 -44.47 45.94
N PRO A 66 17.99 -44.33 46.25
CA PRO A 66 18.93 -43.23 46.60
C PRO A 66 20.34 -43.26 45.88
N PHE A 67 21.35 -42.62 46.50
CA PHE A 67 22.81 -42.49 46.17
C PHE A 67 23.68 -43.48 47.01
N PRO A 68 25.01 -43.76 46.77
CA PRO A 68 26.11 -42.75 46.68
C PRO A 68 27.46 -43.09 45.93
N GLN A 69 28.37 -42.08 45.93
CA GLN A 69 29.87 -41.99 46.02
C GLN A 69 30.79 -43.27 45.99
N SER A 70 32.10 -43.25 45.64
CA SER A 70 33.08 -42.23 45.15
C SER A 70 34.48 -42.81 44.79
N SER A 71 35.29 -42.07 43.99
CA SER A 71 36.80 -42.04 43.90
C SER A 71 37.57 -43.34 43.51
N VAL A 72 38.89 -43.43 43.20
CA VAL A 72 40.13 -42.60 43.42
C VAL A 72 41.10 -42.59 42.19
N THR A 73 42.02 -41.61 42.16
CA THR A 73 43.07 -41.19 41.18
C THR A 73 44.24 -42.15 40.85
N ALA A 74 44.94 -41.94 39.70
CA ALA A 74 46.37 -41.51 39.60
C ALA A 74 46.98 -41.55 38.16
N GLY A 75 47.87 -40.58 37.79
CA GLY A 75 48.78 -40.69 36.63
C GLY A 75 49.17 -39.38 35.88
N PHE A 76 50.47 -39.04 35.85
CA PHE A 76 51.15 -37.94 35.10
C PHE A 76 52.57 -38.45 34.70
N PRO A 77 53.34 -37.92 33.69
CA PRO A 77 53.68 -36.48 33.54
C PRO A 77 54.07 -35.87 32.14
N VAL A 78 53.97 -34.53 32.04
CA VAL A 78 54.91 -33.51 31.46
C VAL A 78 55.67 -33.73 30.13
N ALA A 79 55.50 -32.81 29.13
CA ALA A 79 56.56 -32.02 28.43
C ALA A 79 56.05 -31.18 27.21
N SER A 80 56.76 -30.08 26.86
CA SER A 80 56.51 -29.13 25.73
C SER A 80 57.86 -28.54 25.20
N PRO A 81 57.96 -27.66 24.16
CA PRO A 81 56.99 -27.13 23.17
C PRO A 81 57.28 -27.65 21.72
N PRO A 82 57.86 -26.98 20.68
CA PRO A 82 58.42 -25.62 20.44
C PRO A 82 57.69 -24.84 19.28
N MET A 83 58.41 -24.10 18.41
CA MET A 83 57.91 -23.35 17.23
C MET A 83 58.91 -23.36 16.05
N SER A 84 58.47 -23.17 14.78
CA SER A 84 59.01 -22.18 13.78
C SER A 84 58.51 -22.33 12.32
N ARG A 85 58.48 -21.18 11.59
CA ARG A 85 58.43 -21.00 10.09
C ARG A 85 59.76 -21.43 9.43
N PRO A 86 59.95 -21.59 8.08
CA PRO A 86 59.53 -20.64 7.00
C PRO A 86 59.37 -21.14 5.51
N GLY A 87 58.98 -20.24 4.58
CA GLY A 87 59.66 -20.09 3.26
C GLY A 87 59.06 -20.70 1.95
N PRO A 88 59.10 -19.97 0.80
CA PRO A 88 58.95 -20.45 -0.61
C PRO A 88 60.30 -20.33 -1.39
N PRO A 89 60.44 -20.27 -2.75
CA PRO A 89 59.59 -20.56 -3.94
C PRO A 89 60.28 -21.67 -4.83
N PRO A 90 60.68 -21.57 -6.14
CA PRO A 90 60.15 -20.96 -7.40
C PRO A 90 60.16 -21.87 -8.69
N GLY A 91 59.64 -21.36 -9.82
CA GLY A 91 60.02 -21.76 -11.22
C GLY A 91 58.99 -22.60 -12.03
N MET A 92 58.66 -22.44 -13.32
CA MET A 92 59.03 -21.58 -14.49
C MET A 92 59.70 -22.29 -15.72
N VAL A 93 58.88 -22.91 -16.58
CA VAL A 93 59.08 -23.13 -18.05
C VAL A 93 57.70 -23.45 -18.67
N GLY A 94 57.37 -23.22 -19.95
CA GLY A 94 58.08 -22.59 -21.07
C GLY A 94 57.19 -22.44 -22.33
N ARG A 95 57.55 -21.51 -23.24
CA ARG A 95 57.11 -21.43 -24.66
C ARG A 95 58.04 -22.34 -25.54
N PRO A 96 57.91 -22.50 -26.88
CA PRO A 96 57.12 -21.74 -27.89
C PRO A 96 56.41 -22.61 -28.98
N ALA A 97 55.87 -21.94 -30.02
CA ALA A 97 55.85 -22.39 -31.45
C ALA A 97 54.96 -23.61 -31.86
N VAL A 98 54.57 -23.82 -33.13
CA VAL A 98 54.42 -22.93 -34.32
C VAL A 98 53.40 -23.53 -35.33
N ILE A 99 52.46 -22.68 -35.79
CA ILE A 99 51.96 -22.46 -37.17
C ILE A 99 52.53 -23.43 -38.26
N PRO A 100 51.72 -24.07 -39.14
CA PRO A 100 51.43 -23.39 -40.41
C PRO A 100 50.07 -23.64 -41.10
N ALA A 101 49.76 -22.64 -41.92
CA ALA A 101 48.69 -22.56 -42.91
C ALA A 101 48.85 -23.54 -44.10
N GLY A 102 47.82 -23.61 -44.96
CA GLY A 102 48.03 -23.79 -46.40
C GLY A 102 46.90 -24.49 -47.18
N PRO A 103 46.40 -23.91 -48.29
CA PRO A 103 45.57 -24.60 -49.27
C PRO A 103 46.38 -25.19 -50.44
N PRO A 104 45.80 -26.13 -51.21
CA PRO A 104 45.66 -25.97 -52.67
C PRO A 104 44.15 -26.02 -53.08
N GLN A 105 43.64 -25.40 -54.15
CA GLN A 105 43.94 -25.55 -55.59
C GLN A 105 43.73 -26.99 -56.12
N THR A 106 43.09 -27.28 -57.27
CA THR A 106 42.45 -26.45 -58.33
C THR A 106 41.58 -27.36 -59.22
N THR A 107 40.57 -26.83 -59.94
CA THR A 107 40.50 -26.83 -61.43
C THR A 107 39.23 -26.14 -61.98
N LEU A 108 39.29 -25.77 -63.27
CA LEU A 108 38.32 -25.03 -64.12
C LEU A 108 37.45 -26.03 -64.95
N PRO A 109 36.47 -25.66 -65.84
CA PRO A 109 36.23 -24.38 -66.57
C PRO A 109 34.73 -23.95 -66.68
N ALA A 110 34.30 -22.91 -67.44
CA ALA A 110 34.82 -21.55 -67.73
C ALA A 110 33.75 -20.71 -68.49
N ASN A 111 33.74 -19.38 -68.34
CA ASN A 111 33.67 -18.37 -69.44
C ASN A 111 33.57 -16.91 -68.93
N VAL A 112 33.87 -15.94 -69.82
CA VAL A 112 34.39 -14.57 -69.54
C VAL A 112 34.06 -13.66 -70.76
N PRO A 113 34.05 -12.30 -70.73
CA PRO A 113 33.45 -11.27 -69.85
C PRO A 113 32.49 -10.35 -70.70
N PRO A 114 32.43 -8.99 -70.63
CA PRO A 114 32.54 -8.00 -69.54
C PRO A 114 31.32 -7.03 -69.39
N GLY A 115 31.20 -6.33 -68.26
CA GLY A 115 30.30 -5.17 -68.10
C GLY A 115 30.47 -4.42 -66.77
N ARG A 116 30.48 -3.08 -66.78
CA ARG A 116 30.69 -2.14 -65.64
C ARG A 116 29.79 -0.91 -65.84
N PRO A 117 29.56 -0.02 -64.84
CA PRO A 117 29.53 -0.17 -63.37
C PRO A 117 28.24 0.43 -62.74
N VAL A 118 28.06 0.39 -61.40
CA VAL A 118 27.57 1.50 -60.51
C VAL A 118 27.28 1.01 -59.06
N GLY A 119 27.62 1.84 -58.07
CA GLY A 119 26.81 2.06 -56.84
C GLY A 119 26.91 1.06 -55.65
N LEU A 120 27.31 1.56 -54.48
CA LEU A 120 27.21 0.87 -53.18
C LEU A 120 26.22 1.61 -52.23
N PRO A 121 25.55 0.91 -51.29
CA PRO A 121 24.75 1.52 -50.23
C PRO A 121 25.57 1.92 -48.99
N PHE A 122 25.02 2.79 -48.13
CA PHE A 122 25.67 3.33 -46.91
C PHE A 122 25.21 2.66 -45.60
N SER A 123 25.97 2.92 -44.53
CA SER A 123 25.91 2.26 -43.20
C SER A 123 24.93 2.88 -42.19
N HIS A 124 24.42 2.07 -41.26
CA HIS A 124 23.63 2.48 -40.10
C HIS A 124 24.48 3.02 -38.92
N PRO A 125 23.91 3.89 -38.04
CA PRO A 125 24.52 4.28 -36.76
C PRO A 125 24.17 3.30 -35.60
N PRO A 126 25.00 3.21 -34.54
CA PRO A 126 24.77 2.32 -33.39
C PRO A 126 24.02 3.00 -32.21
N PRO A 127 23.26 2.25 -31.40
CA PRO A 127 22.62 2.74 -30.17
C PRO A 127 23.37 2.34 -28.88
N PHE A 128 23.30 3.22 -27.86
CA PHE A 128 23.55 3.04 -26.42
C PHE A 128 24.73 2.15 -25.95
N GLY A 129 25.79 2.80 -25.46
CA GLY A 129 26.87 2.15 -24.70
C GLY A 129 26.64 2.10 -23.19
N SER A 130 26.95 0.97 -22.57
CA SER A 130 26.99 0.75 -21.11
C SER A 130 28.28 1.30 -20.48
N ARG A 131 28.22 1.73 -19.20
CA ARG A 131 29.41 2.14 -18.42
C ARG A 131 29.56 1.29 -17.15
N PRO A 132 30.76 0.76 -16.82
CA PRO A 132 31.00 -0.02 -15.60
C PRO A 132 31.08 0.85 -14.33
N PRO A 133 30.95 0.26 -13.12
CA PRO A 133 31.01 0.98 -11.85
C PRO A 133 32.42 1.50 -11.52
N PRO A 134 32.54 2.57 -10.70
CA PRO A 134 33.83 3.13 -10.31
C PRO A 134 34.51 2.32 -9.20
N ALA A 135 35.81 2.04 -9.36
CA ALA A 135 36.68 1.60 -8.28
C ALA A 135 37.26 2.81 -7.51
N SER A 136 37.50 2.62 -6.21
CA SER A 136 38.17 3.60 -5.35
C SER A 136 39.68 3.65 -5.58
N LEU A 137 40.29 4.83 -5.53
CA LEU A 137 41.66 5.01 -5.02
C LEU A 137 41.91 6.47 -4.63
N SER A 138 42.96 6.69 -3.84
CA SER A 138 43.30 7.97 -3.21
C SER A 138 44.68 8.49 -3.67
N SER A 139 44.95 9.75 -3.30
CA SER A 139 46.27 10.41 -3.26
C SER A 139 46.98 10.87 -4.55
N SER A 140 47.34 12.17 -4.51
CA SER A 140 48.59 12.80 -4.95
C SER A 140 48.98 13.01 -6.43
N THR A 141 49.34 14.27 -6.70
CA THR A 141 50.42 14.79 -7.59
C THR A 141 50.39 14.56 -9.11
N GLY A 142 50.09 15.66 -9.82
CA GLY A 142 51.08 16.27 -10.74
C GLY A 142 50.87 16.08 -12.24
N GLY A 143 51.38 17.05 -13.02
CA GLY A 143 51.53 16.96 -14.48
C GLY A 143 50.47 17.72 -15.30
N ALA A 144 50.89 18.81 -15.95
CA ALA A 144 50.18 19.41 -17.08
C ALA A 144 50.91 19.07 -18.39
N VAL A 145 50.27 19.26 -19.55
CA VAL A 145 50.85 19.79 -20.81
C VAL A 145 49.81 19.81 -21.95
N LEU A 146 49.69 20.97 -22.62
CA LEU A 146 49.04 21.24 -23.93
C LEU A 146 50.13 21.14 -25.04
N PRO A 147 49.86 20.94 -26.36
CA PRO A 147 49.00 21.79 -27.24
C PRO A 147 48.33 21.00 -28.41
N SER A 148 47.83 21.55 -29.54
CA SER A 148 46.95 22.70 -29.89
C SER A 148 46.69 22.67 -31.42
N SER A 149 45.74 23.47 -31.94
CA SER A 149 45.58 23.88 -33.37
C SER A 149 45.06 22.81 -34.36
N ALA A 150 44.46 23.14 -35.52
CA ALA A 150 44.22 24.44 -36.18
C ALA A 150 42.89 24.49 -36.99
N PHE A 151 42.44 25.70 -37.38
CA PHE A 151 41.46 25.93 -38.45
C PHE A 151 42.15 25.95 -39.84
N PRO A 152 41.40 25.86 -40.96
CA PRO A 152 41.09 27.10 -41.70
C PRO A 152 39.62 27.19 -42.20
N SER A 153 39.30 28.21 -43.01
CA SER A 153 37.93 28.69 -43.31
C SER A 153 37.69 29.02 -44.80
N SER A 154 36.56 29.71 -45.11
CA SER A 154 36.06 30.23 -46.41
C SER A 154 35.16 29.30 -47.26
N GLY A 155 34.13 29.81 -47.97
CA GLY A 155 33.52 31.16 -47.92
C GLY A 155 32.54 31.48 -49.06
N VAL A 156 31.70 32.53 -48.86
CA VAL A 156 30.85 33.32 -49.82
C VAL A 156 29.78 32.57 -50.67
N SER A 157 28.58 33.10 -50.97
CA SER A 157 27.97 34.44 -50.74
C SER A 157 26.66 34.37 -49.89
N SER A 158 25.49 35.01 -50.07
CA SER A 158 24.80 35.78 -51.15
C SER A 158 23.78 36.81 -50.57
N ALA A 159 23.03 37.52 -51.43
CA ALA A 159 22.03 38.57 -51.09
C ALA A 159 20.59 38.15 -51.51
N SER A 160 19.44 38.75 -51.14
CA SER A 160 19.02 39.92 -50.29
C SER A 160 17.58 39.62 -49.72
N ALA A 161 16.66 40.48 -49.22
CA ALA A 161 16.47 41.95 -49.07
C ALA A 161 15.45 42.27 -47.92
N ALA A 162 15.20 43.56 -47.61
CA ALA A 162 14.21 44.08 -46.61
C ALA A 162 13.96 45.61 -46.85
N PRO A 163 13.18 46.39 -46.03
CA PRO A 163 12.23 46.08 -44.94
C PRO A 163 10.78 46.72 -45.10
N PRO A 164 10.22 47.63 -44.24
CA PRO A 164 8.98 47.40 -43.44
C PRO A 164 7.89 48.53 -43.64
N PRO A 165 6.99 48.93 -42.70
CA PRO A 165 6.40 48.36 -41.45
C PRO A 165 4.84 48.25 -41.53
N SER A 166 3.95 48.03 -40.53
CA SER A 166 3.91 48.24 -39.06
C SER A 166 2.80 47.38 -38.39
N GLY A 167 2.82 47.19 -37.05
CA GLY A 167 1.59 46.90 -36.28
C GLY A 167 1.64 45.84 -35.16
N ALA A 168 1.85 46.28 -33.91
CA ALA A 168 1.53 45.61 -32.63
C ALA A 168 2.16 44.24 -32.24
N ARG A 169 2.42 44.12 -30.93
CA ARG A 169 2.92 42.99 -30.11
C ARG A 169 2.43 43.27 -28.65
N PRO A 170 2.60 42.38 -27.64
CA PRO A 170 3.35 41.12 -27.59
C PRO A 170 2.55 39.91 -27.05
N SER A 171 3.25 38.79 -26.87
CA SER A 171 2.76 37.48 -26.40
C SER A 171 2.88 37.29 -24.88
N SER A 172 2.13 36.30 -24.36
CA SER A 172 2.50 35.33 -23.28
C SER A 172 3.14 35.80 -21.96
N PHE A 173 2.74 35.20 -20.83
CA PHE A 173 3.68 34.39 -20.03
C PHE A 173 3.02 33.36 -19.09
N VAL A 174 3.90 32.52 -18.55
CA VAL A 174 3.70 31.29 -17.77
C VAL A 174 3.50 31.60 -16.27
N SER A 175 2.99 30.63 -15.52
CA SER A 175 2.71 30.65 -14.08
C SER A 175 3.88 31.05 -13.17
N SER A 176 3.58 31.69 -12.03
CA SER A 176 4.47 31.83 -10.88
C SER A 176 3.70 31.95 -9.56
N SER A 177 4.35 31.60 -8.44
CA SER A 177 3.77 31.61 -7.09
C SER A 177 3.80 32.99 -6.42
N PRO A 178 2.86 33.33 -5.52
CA PRO A 178 2.89 34.58 -4.77
C PRO A 178 3.58 34.45 -3.40
N LEU A 179 4.38 35.44 -3.03
CA LEU A 179 4.70 35.77 -1.64
C LEU A 179 4.69 37.30 -1.44
N THR A 180 3.78 37.73 -0.55
CA THR A 180 3.59 39.04 0.10
C THR A 180 4.55 40.22 -0.18
N GLY A 181 3.99 41.40 -0.48
CA GLY A 181 4.64 42.71 -0.36
C GLY A 181 3.65 43.88 -0.44
N GLY A 182 3.81 44.92 0.41
CA GLY A 182 2.95 46.12 0.45
C GLY A 182 3.62 47.39 -0.13
N PRO A 183 2.92 48.54 -0.23
CA PRO A 183 3.38 49.70 -1.02
C PRO A 183 3.93 50.91 -0.22
N ALA A 184 5.01 51.52 -0.74
CA ALA A 184 5.52 52.92 -0.61
C ALA A 184 5.71 53.56 0.80
N GLY A 185 6.68 54.45 1.07
CA GLY A 185 7.76 55.15 0.32
C GLY A 185 8.16 56.45 1.08
N PRO A 186 9.04 57.37 0.61
CA PRO A 186 10.02 57.33 -0.48
C PRO A 186 11.42 57.96 -0.09
N MET A 187 12.24 58.35 -1.10
CA MET A 187 13.49 59.17 -1.08
C MET A 187 14.85 58.47 -0.76
N SER A 188 15.99 58.84 -1.40
CA SER A 188 16.22 59.47 -2.73
C SER A 188 17.71 59.46 -3.16
N ARG A 189 17.94 59.47 -4.48
CA ARG A 189 19.17 59.88 -5.24
C ARG A 189 20.31 58.84 -5.39
N ALA A 190 21.02 58.96 -6.53
CA ALA A 190 22.00 58.02 -7.12
C ALA A 190 23.37 58.75 -7.37
N PRO A 191 24.40 58.28 -8.14
CA PRO A 191 24.40 57.30 -9.27
C PRO A 191 25.60 56.31 -9.35
N ALA A 192 25.74 55.69 -10.53
CA ALA A 192 26.76 54.75 -11.05
C ALA A 192 28.26 55.15 -10.82
N GLY A 193 29.28 54.29 -11.01
CA GLY A 193 29.34 52.92 -11.56
C GLY A 193 29.96 52.83 -12.97
N LEU A 194 31.07 52.09 -13.15
CA LEU A 194 31.58 51.51 -14.42
C LEU A 194 32.90 50.71 -14.23
N SER A 195 33.22 49.84 -15.20
CA SER A 195 34.33 48.85 -15.18
C SER A 195 35.67 49.37 -15.72
N SER A 196 36.82 48.74 -15.37
CA SER A 196 37.91 48.40 -16.32
C SER A 196 39.04 47.53 -15.71
N ASN A 197 39.85 46.91 -16.58
CA ASN A 197 40.97 46.00 -16.32
C ASN A 197 42.32 46.71 -16.00
N GLY A 198 43.30 45.99 -15.40
CA GLY A 198 44.73 46.33 -15.60
C GLY A 198 45.76 45.92 -14.50
N PRO A 199 46.64 44.92 -14.73
CA PRO A 199 47.93 44.69 -14.04
C PRO A 199 49.11 45.36 -14.84
N PRO A 200 50.40 45.51 -14.38
CA PRO A 200 51.29 44.38 -14.00
C PRO A 200 52.55 44.62 -13.06
N ALA A 201 53.17 43.50 -12.62
CA ALA A 201 54.61 43.32 -12.26
C ALA A 201 55.19 44.16 -11.07
N VAL A 202 56.45 44.03 -10.56
CA VAL A 202 57.73 43.41 -10.99
C VAL A 202 58.57 42.94 -9.75
N GLY A 203 59.48 41.96 -9.91
CA GLY A 203 60.81 41.98 -9.25
C GLY A 203 61.09 41.06 -8.04
N ALA A 204 62.29 40.46 -7.99
CA ALA A 204 62.72 39.46 -6.99
C ALA A 204 63.98 39.90 -6.18
N GLY A 205 64.28 39.24 -5.04
CA GLY A 205 65.60 39.36 -4.40
C GLY A 205 65.82 38.76 -2.99
N ALA A 206 66.74 37.79 -2.90
CA ALA A 206 67.66 37.47 -1.77
C ALA A 206 67.19 36.81 -0.44
N LEU A 207 68.15 36.08 0.16
CA LEU A 207 68.31 35.53 1.52
C LEU A 207 69.55 36.24 2.17
N PRO A 208 70.04 35.99 3.42
CA PRO A 208 69.71 34.92 4.41
C PRO A 208 69.69 35.36 5.91
N GLY A 209 69.62 34.38 6.83
CA GLY A 209 70.36 34.45 8.13
C GLY A 209 69.54 34.55 9.44
N ALA A 210 70.10 33.99 10.52
CA ALA A 210 69.59 34.05 11.91
C ALA A 210 70.70 34.52 12.88
N PRO A 211 70.37 34.87 14.15
CA PRO A 211 71.05 34.19 15.27
C PRO A 211 70.15 33.96 16.53
N ARG A 212 70.75 33.78 17.73
CA ARG A 212 70.14 33.20 18.95
C ARG A 212 70.20 34.10 20.22
N PHE A 213 69.21 33.92 21.10
CA PHE A 213 69.15 34.07 22.58
C PHE A 213 69.18 35.47 23.30
N PRO A 214 68.48 35.63 24.47
CA PRO A 214 68.40 36.86 25.30
C PRO A 214 68.92 36.68 26.77
N PRO A 215 68.84 37.72 27.64
CA PRO A 215 68.40 37.49 29.04
C PRO A 215 67.60 38.63 29.74
N ALA A 216 66.92 38.27 30.86
CA ALA A 216 66.39 39.13 31.96
C ALA A 216 65.19 40.08 31.63
N ALA A 217 64.40 40.64 32.58
CA ALA A 217 64.37 40.65 34.06
C ALA A 217 62.89 40.88 34.56
N ILE A 218 62.48 40.92 35.85
CA ILE A 218 63.18 40.80 37.15
C ILE A 218 62.37 39.97 38.21
N VAL A 219 62.04 40.46 39.42
CA VAL A 219 61.74 39.63 40.64
C VAL A 219 60.68 40.27 41.60
N SER A 220 59.88 39.46 42.33
CA SER A 220 59.15 39.81 43.58
C SER A 220 58.64 38.55 44.35
N GLN A 221 58.71 38.51 45.70
CA GLN A 221 58.28 37.40 46.62
C GLN A 221 58.57 37.78 48.12
N PRO A 222 58.58 36.92 49.19
CA PRO A 222 58.25 35.47 49.41
C PRO A 222 57.16 35.31 50.54
N PRO A 223 57.22 34.50 51.67
CA PRO A 223 57.75 33.15 52.00
C PRO A 223 56.80 32.20 52.86
N VAL A 224 57.21 30.92 53.08
CA VAL A 224 56.76 29.91 54.13
C VAL A 224 55.28 29.40 54.09
N GLY A 225 54.90 28.12 54.32
CA GLY A 225 55.60 26.83 54.58
C GLY A 225 54.60 25.62 54.74
N PRO A 226 55.03 24.35 55.01
CA PRO A 226 54.21 23.13 54.81
C PRO A 226 53.93 22.25 56.11
N PRO A 227 53.67 20.91 56.08
CA PRO A 227 52.47 20.22 56.67
C PRO A 227 52.72 19.41 57.99
N PRO A 228 51.70 18.81 58.71
CA PRO A 228 51.28 17.39 58.46
C PRO A 228 49.90 16.85 59.03
N SER A 229 49.47 15.67 58.52
CA SER A 229 48.82 14.48 59.16
C SER A 229 47.63 14.48 60.18
N MET A 230 46.80 13.41 60.04
CA MET A 230 45.97 12.65 61.04
C MET A 230 44.54 13.10 61.43
N MET A 231 43.50 12.33 61.02
CA MET A 231 42.81 11.34 61.89
C MET A 231 41.75 10.48 61.16
N SER A 232 41.46 9.31 61.77
CA SER A 232 40.27 8.41 61.74
C SER A 232 39.06 8.61 60.79
N ALA A 233 38.29 7.56 60.42
CA ALA A 233 38.51 6.09 60.44
C ALA A 233 37.35 5.33 59.76
N ARG A 234 37.67 4.12 59.25
CA ARG A 234 36.80 2.92 59.08
C ARG A 234 35.64 2.98 58.07
N ALA A 235 35.45 1.83 57.39
CA ALA A 235 34.33 1.56 56.48
C ALA A 235 33.37 0.48 57.10
N PRO A 236 32.71 -0.44 56.36
CA PRO A 236 31.29 -0.25 56.03
C PRO A 236 30.37 -1.47 56.33
N ALA A 237 29.14 -1.41 55.79
CA ALA A 237 28.36 -2.51 55.20
C ALA A 237 27.36 -3.34 56.05
N GLN A 238 26.58 -4.13 55.27
CA GLN A 238 25.67 -5.23 55.58
C GLN A 238 24.16 -4.93 55.67
N ALA A 239 23.38 -5.87 55.09
CA ALA A 239 21.92 -5.98 55.07
C ALA A 239 21.48 -7.03 56.15
N PRO A 240 20.36 -7.80 56.13
CA PRO A 240 19.44 -8.18 55.02
C PRO A 240 17.93 -8.27 55.42
N THR A 241 17.12 -9.01 54.61
CA THR A 241 15.82 -9.66 54.94
C THR A 241 14.59 -8.78 55.23
N MET A 242 13.33 -9.25 55.09
CA MET A 242 12.66 -10.16 54.12
C MET A 242 11.12 -10.07 54.36
N ARG A 243 10.28 -10.54 53.39
CA ARG A 243 8.80 -10.75 53.49
C ARG A 243 7.92 -9.47 53.64
N SER A 244 6.57 -9.53 53.58
CA SER A 244 5.63 -10.25 52.68
C SER A 244 4.16 -9.97 53.10
N VAL A 245 3.25 -9.82 52.12
CA VAL A 245 1.81 -10.23 52.16
C VAL A 245 0.76 -9.49 53.04
N LEU A 246 -0.39 -9.21 52.40
CA LEU A 246 -1.77 -8.95 52.92
C LEU A 246 -2.08 -7.75 53.87
N GLY A 247 -3.31 -7.23 53.74
CA GLY A 247 -3.99 -6.40 54.75
C GLY A 247 -4.93 -5.31 54.17
N SER A 248 -6.21 -5.33 54.50
CA SER A 248 -7.22 -4.37 53.97
C SER A 248 -7.94 -3.56 55.05
N SER A 249 -8.36 -2.34 54.68
CA SER A 249 -9.56 -1.62 55.17
C SER A 249 -9.56 -0.84 56.51
N ALA A 250 -10.43 0.20 56.52
CA ALA A 250 -11.16 0.81 57.66
C ALA A 250 -10.57 1.97 58.51
N VAL A 251 -10.81 3.20 58.04
CA VAL A 251 -11.52 4.33 58.74
C VAL A 251 -11.39 4.51 60.27
N SER A 252 -10.82 5.66 60.72
CA SER A 252 -11.50 6.68 61.56
C SER A 252 -10.59 7.89 61.94
N SER A 253 -11.20 9.00 62.42
CA SER A 253 -10.61 10.34 62.73
C SER A 253 -10.66 10.63 64.27
N PRO A 254 -10.21 11.79 64.86
CA PRO A 254 -10.77 13.16 64.64
C PRO A 254 -9.88 14.41 65.02
N GLN A 255 -10.50 15.62 65.07
CA GLN A 255 -10.12 16.92 65.74
C GLN A 255 -9.14 17.91 65.03
N THR A 256 -9.22 19.27 65.14
CA THR A 256 -10.32 20.29 64.99
C THR A 256 -9.73 21.75 64.85
N PRO A 257 -10.36 22.90 65.22
CA PRO A 257 -10.93 23.98 64.34
C PRO A 257 -10.13 25.34 64.43
N PRO A 258 -10.62 26.59 64.13
CA PRO A 258 -11.96 27.06 63.67
C PRO A 258 -12.09 28.24 62.63
N LEU A 259 -13.27 28.26 61.95
CA LEU A 259 -14.06 29.39 61.37
C LEU A 259 -13.49 30.28 60.21
N PRO A 260 -14.33 30.84 59.29
CA PRO A 260 -15.76 31.15 59.43
C PRO A 260 -16.77 30.51 58.42
N SER A 261 -17.26 31.23 57.38
CA SER A 261 -18.67 31.12 56.89
C SER A 261 -18.95 31.68 55.47
N ALA A 262 -20.09 31.50 54.77
CA ALA A 262 -21.15 30.44 54.71
C ALA A 262 -22.31 30.81 53.72
N SER A 263 -23.00 29.80 53.14
CA SER A 263 -24.33 29.88 52.45
C SER A 263 -24.41 30.67 51.10
N SER A 264 -25.48 30.73 50.30
CA SER A 264 -26.89 30.20 50.32
C SER A 264 -27.38 29.80 48.89
N PRO A 265 -28.50 29.05 48.70
CA PRO A 265 -28.87 28.41 47.40
C PRO A 265 -30.30 28.68 46.82
N PHE A 266 -30.64 28.00 45.71
CA PHE A 266 -31.98 27.78 45.08
C PHE A 266 -32.56 28.94 44.15
N PRO A 267 -33.85 28.99 43.68
CA PRO A 267 -34.12 28.91 42.22
C PRO A 267 -35.22 29.84 41.60
N ALA A 268 -35.39 29.75 40.26
CA ALA A 268 -36.61 29.92 39.43
C ALA A 268 -37.54 31.20 39.44
N MET A 269 -37.93 31.59 38.20
CA MET A 269 -39.18 32.26 37.73
C MET A 269 -39.40 33.81 37.66
N THR A 270 -39.69 34.23 36.40
CA THR A 270 -40.70 35.22 35.91
C THR A 270 -40.55 36.78 35.93
N GLN A 271 -40.59 37.33 34.70
CA GLN A 271 -41.28 38.55 34.18
C GLN A 271 -40.68 40.00 34.22
N ALA A 272 -41.01 40.73 33.13
CA ALA A 272 -41.15 42.19 32.92
C ALA A 272 -40.02 43.08 32.31
N ARG A 273 -40.46 44.00 31.42
CA ARG A 273 -39.83 45.12 30.64
C ARG A 273 -39.35 46.30 31.54
N PRO A 274 -38.65 47.40 31.09
CA PRO A 274 -38.63 48.09 29.75
C PRO A 274 -37.23 48.63 29.26
N PRO A 275 -37.10 49.47 28.17
CA PRO A 275 -35.80 49.95 27.58
C PRO A 275 -35.46 51.44 27.88
N PRO A 276 -34.32 52.04 27.40
CA PRO A 276 -34.36 52.95 26.21
C PRO A 276 -33.05 53.24 25.38
N LEU A 277 -33.27 53.92 24.23
CA LEU A 277 -32.50 54.85 23.33
C LEU A 277 -30.97 55.15 23.43
N GLY A 278 -30.38 55.50 22.26
CA GLY A 278 -29.17 56.35 22.09
C GLY A 278 -28.76 56.60 20.61
N SER A 279 -28.60 57.86 20.15
CA SER A 279 -28.33 58.30 18.74
C SER A 279 -28.08 59.85 18.70
N PRO A 280 -27.80 60.57 17.57
CA PRO A 280 -27.63 60.20 16.13
C PRO A 280 -26.36 60.84 15.44
N TYR A 281 -26.22 60.77 14.10
CA TYR A 281 -25.90 61.94 13.20
C TYR A 281 -26.09 61.58 11.69
N GLY A 282 -26.39 62.58 10.83
CA GLY A 282 -26.65 62.44 9.37
C GLY A 282 -25.64 63.20 8.48
N PRO A 283 -25.94 63.61 7.20
CA PRO A 283 -27.28 63.90 6.64
C PRO A 283 -27.59 63.50 5.14
N GLN A 284 -28.89 63.56 4.79
CA GLN A 284 -29.58 64.09 3.56
C GLN A 284 -28.92 64.13 2.14
N THR A 285 -29.61 64.19 0.99
CA THR A 285 -30.96 63.81 0.43
C THR A 285 -30.93 64.14 -1.09
N TRP A 286 -31.88 63.64 -1.91
CA TRP A 286 -32.70 64.41 -2.90
C TRP A 286 -33.59 63.44 -3.72
N SER A 287 -34.68 63.93 -4.32
CA SER A 287 -35.74 63.12 -4.96
C SER A 287 -36.28 63.75 -6.26
N MET A 288 -36.74 62.93 -7.23
CA MET A 288 -37.60 63.38 -8.34
C MET A 288 -38.36 62.22 -9.05
N GLN A 289 -39.41 62.59 -9.79
CA GLN A 289 -40.35 61.81 -10.63
C GLN A 289 -40.82 62.78 -11.77
N PRO A 290 -41.79 62.49 -12.67
CA PRO A 290 -42.20 61.27 -13.40
C PRO A 290 -42.22 61.49 -14.96
N GLN A 291 -42.58 60.49 -15.81
CA GLN A 291 -43.63 60.60 -16.88
C GLN A 291 -43.84 59.38 -17.83
N GLN A 292 -44.92 59.47 -18.61
CA GLN A 292 -45.75 58.48 -19.33
C GLN A 292 -45.36 58.10 -20.78
N GLY A 293 -46.02 57.05 -21.34
CA GLY A 293 -46.21 56.76 -22.78
C GLY A 293 -45.75 55.35 -23.23
N THR A 294 -46.37 54.59 -24.17
CA THR A 294 -47.62 54.72 -24.97
C THR A 294 -48.05 53.33 -25.55
N GLN A 295 -49.28 53.19 -26.07
CA GLN A 295 -49.86 52.02 -26.82
C GLN A 295 -49.50 52.07 -28.35
N PRO A 296 -49.97 51.20 -29.32
CA PRO A 296 -51.06 50.16 -29.37
C PRO A 296 -50.67 48.87 -30.19
N PRO A 297 -51.53 48.12 -30.97
CA PRO A 297 -52.97 47.75 -30.94
C PRO A 297 -53.25 46.21 -30.98
N HIS A 298 -54.51 45.78 -31.22
CA HIS A 298 -55.06 44.40 -31.25
C HIS A 298 -55.75 44.07 -32.61
N ILE A 299 -55.90 42.79 -33.03
CA ILE A 299 -56.98 42.29 -33.95
C ILE A 299 -57.03 40.71 -34.05
N PRO A 300 -58.15 40.03 -34.44
CA PRO A 300 -58.40 38.59 -34.13
C PRO A 300 -58.93 37.64 -35.26
N GLY A 301 -59.11 36.33 -34.94
CA GLY A 301 -59.81 35.26 -35.73
C GLY A 301 -58.95 33.99 -35.98
N SER A 302 -59.42 32.79 -36.37
CA SER A 302 -60.73 32.08 -36.44
C SER A 302 -60.53 30.68 -37.12
N THR A 303 -61.34 29.59 -37.08
CA THR A 303 -62.38 28.99 -36.19
C THR A 303 -62.70 27.53 -36.63
N HIS A 304 -63.08 26.61 -35.71
CA HIS A 304 -63.60 25.21 -35.95
C HIS A 304 -62.60 24.17 -36.56
N ALA A 305 -62.81 22.83 -36.57
CA ALA A 305 -63.98 21.96 -36.33
C ALA A 305 -63.65 20.59 -35.66
N GLN A 306 -64.65 19.69 -35.49
CA GLN A 306 -64.54 18.34 -34.88
C GLN A 306 -64.32 17.19 -35.88
N PRO A 307 -63.82 16.00 -35.45
CA PRO A 307 -63.64 14.80 -36.29
C PRO A 307 -64.76 13.73 -36.14
N PRO A 308 -65.06 12.94 -37.20
CA PRO A 308 -65.87 11.72 -37.12
C PRO A 308 -65.04 10.44 -36.91
N ARG A 309 -65.68 9.35 -36.45
CA ARG A 309 -65.10 8.00 -36.27
C ARG A 309 -65.57 7.02 -37.37
N MET A 310 -64.76 6.00 -37.68
CA MET A 310 -65.19 4.70 -38.22
C MET A 310 -64.27 3.55 -37.72
N PHE A 311 -64.71 2.30 -37.92
CA PHE A 311 -64.13 1.05 -37.41
C PHE A 311 -63.60 0.16 -38.56
N GLY A 312 -62.61 -0.74 -38.35
CA GLY A 312 -62.07 -1.50 -39.49
C GLY A 312 -61.06 -2.66 -39.35
N MET A 313 -61.02 -3.44 -38.26
CA MET A 313 -60.43 -4.82 -38.23
C MET A 313 -58.89 -4.98 -38.52
N PRO A 314 -58.25 -6.17 -38.31
CA PRO A 314 -56.93 -6.22 -37.64
C PRO A 314 -55.82 -7.03 -38.34
N GLN A 315 -54.57 -6.85 -37.90
CA GLN A 315 -53.59 -7.95 -37.86
C GLN A 315 -52.34 -7.70 -36.98
N GLN A 316 -51.94 -8.76 -36.27
CA GLN A 316 -50.58 -9.12 -35.78
C GLN A 316 -49.82 -8.16 -34.84
N ALA A 317 -48.94 -8.76 -34.01
CA ALA A 317 -48.26 -8.09 -32.91
C ALA A 317 -46.78 -8.49 -32.79
N LEU A 318 -45.93 -7.51 -32.44
CA LEU A 318 -44.63 -7.72 -31.83
C LEU A 318 -44.55 -6.80 -30.59
N PRO A 319 -44.16 -7.30 -29.40
CA PRO A 319 -44.04 -6.47 -28.20
C PRO A 319 -42.66 -5.80 -28.13
N ASN A 320 -42.63 -4.47 -27.97
CA ASN A 320 -41.44 -3.77 -27.47
C ASN A 320 -41.84 -2.48 -26.73
N GLN A 321 -41.03 -2.10 -25.74
CA GLN A 321 -41.07 -0.87 -24.94
C GLN A 321 -42.35 -0.58 -24.14
N ALA A 322 -42.25 -0.73 -22.82
CA ALA A 322 -43.17 -0.09 -21.88
C ALA A 322 -42.66 1.30 -21.48
N MET A 323 -43.44 2.35 -21.74
CA MET A 323 -43.26 3.66 -21.10
C MET A 323 -44.15 3.74 -19.85
N THR A 324 -43.58 4.16 -18.72
CA THR A 324 -44.32 4.45 -17.49
C THR A 324 -44.88 5.87 -17.52
N ASN A 325 -46.21 5.99 -17.61
CA ASN A 325 -46.92 7.26 -17.49
C ASN A 325 -46.93 7.78 -16.03
N ILE A 326 -46.89 9.10 -15.88
CA ILE A 326 -47.16 9.82 -14.62
C ILE A 326 -48.34 10.78 -14.87
N PRO A 327 -49.39 10.81 -14.03
CA PRO A 327 -50.55 11.67 -14.24
C PRO A 327 -50.28 13.14 -13.83
N PRO A 328 -50.83 14.13 -14.56
CA PRO A 328 -50.74 15.54 -14.19
C PRO A 328 -51.80 15.94 -13.15
N ALA A 329 -51.41 16.76 -12.16
CA ALA A 329 -52.32 17.37 -11.20
C ALA A 329 -52.51 18.87 -11.50
N MET A 330 -53.75 19.37 -11.43
CA MET A 330 -54.04 20.81 -11.47
C MET A 330 -53.65 21.48 -10.15
N GLY A 331 -53.21 22.75 -10.21
CA GLY A 331 -52.73 23.51 -9.06
C GLY A 331 -53.71 24.54 -8.50
N GLN A 332 -53.32 25.14 -7.37
CA GLN A 332 -53.89 26.37 -6.81
C GLN A 332 -52.76 27.38 -6.52
N PRO A 333 -52.98 28.70 -6.68
CA PRO A 333 -51.97 29.71 -6.39
C PRO A 333 -52.13 30.34 -4.99
N GLY A 334 -51.02 30.51 -4.26
CA GLY A 334 -50.90 31.56 -3.23
C GLY A 334 -50.40 31.15 -1.84
N ALA A 335 -49.07 31.15 -1.64
CA ALA A 335 -48.39 31.52 -0.39
C ALA A 335 -46.85 31.58 -0.62
N PRO A 336 -46.12 32.57 -0.05
CA PRO A 336 -44.66 32.57 -0.07
C PRO A 336 -44.11 31.61 1.01
N MET A 337 -44.02 30.32 0.71
CA MET A 337 -43.41 29.36 1.62
C MET A 337 -41.87 29.48 1.62
N SER A 338 -41.31 29.80 2.78
CA SER A 338 -39.88 29.62 3.09
C SER A 338 -39.56 28.12 3.15
N GLY A 339 -39.25 27.55 1.98
CA GLY A 339 -39.05 26.10 1.81
C GLY A 339 -37.89 25.54 2.63
N SER A 340 -38.20 24.96 3.80
CA SER A 340 -37.25 24.12 4.53
C SER A 340 -36.99 22.85 3.73
N SER A 341 -35.78 22.68 3.20
CA SER A 341 -35.31 21.51 2.46
C SER A 341 -35.12 20.29 3.37
N LYS A 342 -36.23 19.75 3.88
CA LYS A 342 -36.26 18.50 4.64
C LYS A 342 -35.95 17.33 3.71
N ILE A 343 -34.75 16.78 3.87
CA ILE A 343 -34.40 15.45 3.36
C ILE A 343 -35.22 14.43 4.16
N ASP A 344 -35.87 13.47 3.49
CA ASP A 344 -36.51 12.33 4.15
C ASP A 344 -35.42 11.33 4.59
N PRO A 345 -35.25 11.06 5.90
CA PRO A 345 -34.24 10.12 6.38
C PRO A 345 -34.34 8.71 5.78
N ASN A 346 -35.55 8.29 5.40
CA ASN A 346 -35.81 6.96 4.84
C ASN A 346 -35.36 6.81 3.38
N GLN A 347 -35.09 7.93 2.69
CA GLN A 347 -34.64 7.97 1.29
C GLN A 347 -33.14 8.25 1.15
N ILE A 348 -32.41 8.28 2.27
CA ILE A 348 -30.96 8.52 2.29
C ILE A 348 -30.21 7.30 1.71
N PRO A 349 -29.32 7.48 0.72
CA PRO A 349 -28.51 6.39 0.18
C PRO A 349 -27.59 5.77 1.25
N ARG A 350 -27.73 4.45 1.45
CA ARG A 350 -26.87 3.63 2.31
C ARG A 350 -26.31 2.44 1.51
N PRO A 351 -25.18 1.83 1.90
CA PRO A 351 -24.70 0.59 1.28
C PRO A 351 -25.72 -0.56 1.48
N ILE A 352 -25.94 -1.38 0.46
CA ILE A 352 -26.82 -2.56 0.52
C ILE A 352 -25.94 -3.79 0.24
N PRO A 353 -25.90 -4.81 1.12
CA PRO A 353 -25.20 -6.05 0.85
C PRO A 353 -25.85 -6.85 -0.29
N ASN A 354 -25.05 -7.25 -1.28
CA ASN A 354 -25.45 -8.26 -2.26
C ASN A 354 -25.18 -9.65 -1.65
N ALA A 355 -26.23 -10.48 -1.53
CA ALA A 355 -26.14 -11.79 -0.86
C ALA A 355 -25.65 -12.94 -1.78
N THR A 356 -25.74 -12.79 -3.10
CA THR A 356 -25.41 -13.83 -4.07
C THR A 356 -24.13 -13.52 -4.85
N PRO A 357 -23.21 -14.48 -5.04
CA PRO A 357 -21.98 -14.25 -5.80
C PRO A 357 -22.29 -14.05 -7.29
N ILE A 358 -21.78 -12.95 -7.86
CA ILE A 358 -22.08 -12.55 -9.25
C ILE A 358 -21.12 -13.27 -10.20
N VAL A 359 -21.62 -14.02 -11.18
CA VAL A 359 -20.78 -14.47 -12.32
C VAL A 359 -20.62 -13.29 -13.29
N TYR A 360 -19.38 -12.82 -13.46
CA TYR A 360 -19.07 -11.61 -14.23
C TYR A 360 -18.16 -11.92 -15.41
N GLU A 361 -18.65 -11.70 -16.63
CA GLU A 361 -17.82 -11.76 -17.85
C GLU A 361 -17.22 -10.39 -18.14
N THR A 362 -15.92 -10.32 -18.41
CA THR A 362 -15.19 -9.05 -18.53
C THR A 362 -15.53 -8.26 -19.81
N ARG A 363 -16.13 -8.91 -20.82
CA ARG A 363 -16.74 -8.31 -22.02
C ARG A 363 -18.07 -8.99 -22.33
N HIS A 364 -19.05 -8.21 -22.77
CA HIS A 364 -20.31 -8.70 -23.35
C HIS A 364 -20.51 -8.09 -24.73
N GLY A 365 -20.98 -8.86 -25.73
CA GLY A 365 -21.26 -8.34 -27.08
C GLY A 365 -20.05 -7.69 -27.78
N ASN A 366 -18.83 -8.16 -27.46
CA ASN A 366 -17.55 -7.53 -27.84
C ASN A 366 -17.36 -6.08 -27.34
N SER A 367 -18.02 -5.69 -26.25
CA SER A 367 -17.83 -4.42 -25.53
C SER A 367 -17.40 -4.66 -24.09
N ALA A 368 -16.74 -3.68 -23.48
CA ALA A 368 -16.34 -3.76 -22.07
C ALA A 368 -17.57 -3.78 -21.13
N ASN A 369 -17.63 -4.76 -20.23
CA ASN A 369 -18.66 -4.82 -19.20
C ASN A 369 -18.27 -3.88 -18.03
N PRO A 370 -19.17 -3.05 -17.48
CA PRO A 370 -18.89 -2.30 -16.25
C PRO A 370 -18.69 -3.27 -15.06
N PRO A 371 -17.63 -3.11 -14.26
CA PRO A 371 -17.31 -4.07 -13.20
C PRO A 371 -18.31 -4.02 -12.03
N PRO A 372 -18.59 -5.16 -11.35
CA PRO A 372 -19.33 -5.15 -10.09
C PRO A 372 -18.53 -4.38 -9.01
N PRO A 373 -19.20 -3.87 -7.95
CA PRO A 373 -18.54 -3.19 -6.84
C PRO A 373 -17.39 -4.04 -6.27
N ALA A 374 -16.26 -3.42 -5.96
CA ALA A 374 -15.10 -4.13 -5.42
C ALA A 374 -15.39 -4.75 -4.05
N THR A 375 -16.39 -4.24 -3.34
CA THR A 375 -16.90 -4.75 -2.06
C THR A 375 -17.90 -5.91 -2.17
N SER A 376 -18.38 -6.25 -3.38
CA SER A 376 -19.23 -7.43 -3.63
C SER A 376 -18.39 -8.68 -3.88
N ASP A 377 -18.96 -9.87 -3.68
CA ASP A 377 -18.33 -11.12 -4.13
C ASP A 377 -18.78 -11.49 -5.56
N TYR A 378 -17.83 -11.98 -6.35
CA TYR A 378 -18.04 -12.26 -7.78
C TYR A 378 -16.99 -13.21 -8.35
N ILE A 379 -17.39 -14.02 -9.32
CA ILE A 379 -16.54 -14.99 -10.03
C ILE A 379 -16.30 -14.45 -11.44
N VAL A 380 -15.06 -14.07 -11.74
CA VAL A 380 -14.71 -13.51 -13.04
C VAL A 380 -14.47 -14.57 -14.12
N ARG A 381 -15.05 -14.35 -15.29
CA ARG A 381 -14.73 -15.01 -16.56
C ARG A 381 -14.01 -14.04 -17.48
N ASP A 382 -12.69 -14.21 -17.61
CA ASP A 382 -11.89 -13.42 -18.54
C ASP A 382 -12.28 -13.78 -19.99
N THR A 383 -12.90 -12.81 -20.66
CA THR A 383 -13.38 -12.83 -22.05
C THR A 383 -12.67 -11.75 -22.89
N GLY A 384 -11.41 -11.46 -22.55
CA GLY A 384 -10.49 -10.60 -23.30
C GLY A 384 -10.10 -9.31 -22.58
N ASN A 385 -10.96 -8.78 -21.71
CA ASN A 385 -10.57 -7.78 -20.70
C ASN A 385 -10.08 -8.51 -19.43
N CYS A 386 -9.10 -7.96 -18.74
CA CYS A 386 -8.62 -8.55 -17.49
C CYS A 386 -9.68 -8.52 -16.37
N SER A 387 -9.50 -9.36 -15.35
CA SER A 387 -10.31 -9.28 -14.13
C SER A 387 -10.19 -7.91 -13.45
N PRO A 388 -11.31 -7.33 -12.96
CA PRO A 388 -11.30 -6.13 -12.11
C PRO A 388 -10.48 -6.31 -10.82
N ARG A 389 -10.15 -7.54 -10.42
CA ARG A 389 -9.22 -7.79 -9.31
C ARG A 389 -7.79 -7.31 -9.63
N TYR A 390 -7.39 -7.27 -10.90
CA TYR A 390 -6.04 -6.84 -11.35
C TYR A 390 -5.96 -5.37 -11.79
N MET A 391 -7.01 -4.85 -12.43
CA MET A 391 -7.05 -3.47 -12.93
C MET A 391 -8.48 -2.93 -12.96
N ARG A 392 -8.72 -1.77 -12.34
CA ARG A 392 -10.00 -1.04 -12.38
C ARG A 392 -9.76 0.40 -12.83
N CYS A 393 -10.64 0.96 -13.65
CA CYS A 393 -10.59 2.38 -14.03
C CYS A 393 -11.64 3.18 -13.25
N THR A 394 -11.34 4.45 -12.96
CA THR A 394 -12.28 5.37 -12.31
C THR A 394 -13.50 5.71 -13.17
N ILE A 395 -13.41 5.55 -14.50
CA ILE A 395 -14.50 5.76 -15.46
C ILE A 395 -14.42 4.70 -16.54
N ASN A 396 -15.47 3.88 -16.71
CA ASN A 396 -15.49 2.74 -17.63
C ASN A 396 -15.92 3.13 -19.07
N GLN A 397 -16.16 4.42 -19.34
CA GLN A 397 -16.11 5.00 -20.67
C GLN A 397 -15.13 6.18 -20.66
N ILE A 398 -14.13 6.16 -21.53
CA ILE A 398 -13.04 7.14 -21.52
C ILE A 398 -13.53 8.45 -22.17
N PRO A 399 -13.36 9.63 -21.53
CA PRO A 399 -13.72 10.90 -22.15
C PRO A 399 -12.91 11.16 -23.41
N CYS A 400 -13.54 11.66 -24.47
CA CYS A 400 -12.82 11.94 -25.73
C CYS A 400 -11.88 13.15 -25.65
N THR A 401 -12.05 14.05 -24.68
CA THR A 401 -11.23 15.26 -24.51
C THR A 401 -10.93 15.60 -23.06
N ALA A 402 -9.81 16.30 -22.85
CA ALA A 402 -9.44 16.87 -21.56
C ALA A 402 -10.51 17.84 -21.01
N ASP A 403 -11.19 18.59 -21.87
CA ASP A 403 -12.26 19.51 -21.50
C ASP A 403 -13.46 18.76 -20.92
N LEU A 404 -13.83 17.61 -21.51
CA LEU A 404 -14.94 16.79 -21.03
C LEU A 404 -14.63 16.15 -19.66
N LEU A 405 -13.41 15.64 -19.49
CA LEU A 405 -12.91 15.15 -18.20
C LEU A 405 -12.94 16.26 -17.14
N THR A 406 -12.36 17.42 -17.46
CA THR A 406 -12.32 18.60 -16.57
C THR A 406 -13.72 19.08 -16.21
N THR A 407 -14.64 19.11 -17.18
CA THR A 407 -16.05 19.49 -16.95
C THR A 407 -16.74 18.53 -16.00
N SER A 408 -16.42 17.23 -16.00
CA SER A 408 -16.97 16.24 -15.07
C SER A 408 -16.48 16.40 -13.62
N ALA A 409 -15.37 17.11 -13.41
CA ALA A 409 -14.61 17.21 -12.16
C ALA A 409 -14.14 15.87 -11.55
N MET A 410 -14.28 14.75 -12.27
CA MET A 410 -13.76 13.44 -11.88
C MET A 410 -12.29 13.29 -12.31
N GLN A 411 -11.53 12.44 -11.61
CA GLN A 411 -10.19 12.03 -12.05
C GLN A 411 -10.27 10.82 -12.99
N LEU A 412 -9.41 10.79 -14.02
CA LEU A 412 -9.13 9.59 -14.80
C LEU A 412 -7.89 8.89 -14.23
N ALA A 413 -8.05 7.66 -13.73
CA ALA A 413 -6.97 6.87 -13.16
C ALA A 413 -7.25 5.36 -13.27
N LEU A 414 -6.19 4.57 -13.08
CA LEU A 414 -6.25 3.12 -12.92
C LEU A 414 -5.78 2.74 -11.51
N LEU A 415 -6.46 1.78 -10.91
CA LEU A 415 -6.02 1.07 -9.70
C LEU A 415 -5.51 -0.29 -10.17
N VAL A 416 -4.23 -0.56 -9.96
CA VAL A 416 -3.50 -1.70 -10.54
C VAL A 416 -2.93 -2.56 -9.41
N GLN A 417 -3.38 -3.81 -9.33
CA GLN A 417 -3.01 -4.78 -8.29
C GLN A 417 -2.57 -6.09 -8.97
N PRO A 418 -1.37 -6.14 -9.62
CA PRO A 418 -1.03 -7.19 -10.58
C PRO A 418 -1.04 -8.61 -10.01
N MET A 419 -0.79 -8.74 -8.72
CA MET A 419 -0.66 -10.02 -8.00
C MET A 419 -1.94 -10.42 -7.26
N ALA A 420 -3.06 -9.71 -7.42
CA ALA A 420 -4.30 -9.93 -6.68
C ALA A 420 -4.77 -11.40 -6.66
N LEU A 421 -5.43 -11.78 -5.57
CA LEU A 421 -6.00 -13.11 -5.43
C LEU A 421 -7.23 -13.25 -6.36
N PRO A 422 -7.26 -14.24 -7.27
CA PRO A 422 -8.51 -14.62 -7.93
C PRO A 422 -9.47 -15.28 -6.93
N HIS A 423 -10.77 -15.26 -7.22
CA HIS A 423 -11.72 -16.10 -6.46
C HIS A 423 -11.43 -17.60 -6.75
N PRO A 424 -11.57 -18.54 -5.78
CA PRO A 424 -11.16 -19.94 -5.96
C PRO A 424 -11.85 -20.74 -7.09
N SER A 425 -12.88 -20.18 -7.71
CA SER A 425 -13.60 -20.74 -8.86
C SER A 425 -13.36 -19.98 -10.18
N GLU A 426 -12.39 -19.07 -10.23
CA GLU A 426 -11.92 -18.42 -11.46
C GLU A 426 -10.84 -19.29 -12.14
N ASP A 427 -10.75 -19.22 -13.48
CA ASP A 427 -9.68 -19.89 -14.25
C ASP A 427 -8.29 -19.39 -13.79
N PRO A 428 -7.28 -20.26 -13.62
CA PRO A 428 -5.93 -19.82 -13.31
C PRO A 428 -5.31 -19.04 -14.49
N ILE A 429 -4.51 -18.00 -14.19
CA ILE A 429 -3.79 -17.24 -15.22
C ILE A 429 -2.88 -18.21 -16.00
N GLN A 430 -3.07 -18.25 -17.32
CA GLN A 430 -2.31 -19.14 -18.18
C GLN A 430 -0.89 -18.62 -18.42
N VAL A 431 0.08 -19.53 -18.38
CA VAL A 431 1.50 -19.25 -18.65
C VAL A 431 1.80 -19.66 -20.09
N VAL A 432 2.33 -18.74 -20.88
CA VAL A 432 2.63 -18.90 -22.31
C VAL A 432 4.13 -18.86 -22.52
N ASP A 433 4.67 -19.87 -23.20
CA ASP A 433 6.08 -19.92 -23.58
C ASP A 433 6.24 -19.67 -25.09
N PHE A 434 7.22 -18.84 -25.42
CA PHE A 434 7.63 -18.52 -26.80
C PHE A 434 9.06 -19.00 -27.09
N GLY A 435 9.70 -19.70 -26.14
CA GLY A 435 11.08 -20.14 -26.24
C GLY A 435 12.06 -18.98 -26.36
N GLU A 436 13.13 -19.17 -27.13
CA GLU A 436 14.18 -18.17 -27.28
C GLU A 436 13.74 -16.92 -28.07
N SER A 437 12.67 -17.00 -28.88
CA SER A 437 12.06 -15.85 -29.58
C SER A 437 11.52 -14.79 -28.60
N GLY A 438 11.10 -15.18 -27.40
CA GLY A 438 10.41 -14.31 -26.45
C GLY A 438 8.99 -13.90 -26.89
N PRO A 439 8.21 -13.25 -26.01
CA PRO A 439 6.84 -12.87 -26.32
C PRO A 439 6.77 -11.81 -27.41
N VAL A 440 5.80 -11.93 -28.32
CA VAL A 440 5.63 -10.99 -29.44
C VAL A 440 5.25 -9.60 -28.93
N ARG A 441 5.88 -8.56 -29.47
CA ARG A 441 5.72 -7.16 -29.04
C ARG A 441 5.68 -6.21 -30.25
N CYS A 442 4.91 -5.14 -30.13
CA CYS A 442 4.91 -4.05 -31.09
C CYS A 442 6.30 -3.39 -31.15
N SER A 443 6.90 -3.27 -32.34
CA SER A 443 8.28 -2.77 -32.48
C SER A 443 8.43 -1.31 -32.03
N ARG A 444 7.38 -0.50 -32.15
CA ARG A 444 7.37 0.93 -31.74
C ARG A 444 7.13 1.14 -30.25
N CYS A 445 5.97 0.78 -29.70
CA CYS A 445 5.64 1.07 -28.29
C CYS A 445 6.12 0.01 -27.28
N LYS A 446 6.67 -1.13 -27.77
CA LYS A 446 7.11 -2.28 -26.98
C LYS A 446 6.03 -2.87 -26.06
N GLY A 447 4.75 -2.62 -26.37
CA GLY A 447 3.61 -3.33 -25.78
C GLY A 447 3.54 -4.76 -26.28
N TYR A 448 3.15 -5.68 -25.40
CA TYR A 448 3.05 -7.11 -25.67
C TYR A 448 1.78 -7.43 -26.46
N ILE A 449 1.82 -8.50 -27.25
CA ILE A 449 0.66 -9.05 -27.95
C ILE A 449 -0.49 -9.30 -26.96
N ASN A 450 -1.71 -9.00 -27.40
CA ASN A 450 -2.92 -9.03 -26.57
C ASN A 450 -4.17 -9.15 -27.46
N PRO A 451 -5.36 -9.50 -26.90
CA PRO A 451 -6.58 -9.75 -27.68
C PRO A 451 -7.06 -8.62 -28.60
N PHE A 452 -6.63 -7.38 -28.35
CA PHE A 452 -7.10 -6.20 -29.08
C PHE A 452 -6.21 -5.83 -30.28
N MET A 453 -5.07 -6.51 -30.49
CA MET A 453 -4.23 -6.28 -31.68
C MET A 453 -4.88 -6.85 -32.95
N LYS A 454 -5.11 -5.99 -33.95
CA LYS A 454 -5.84 -6.36 -35.17
C LYS A 454 -4.90 -6.94 -36.22
N PHE A 455 -5.00 -8.24 -36.48
CA PHE A 455 -4.29 -8.88 -37.59
C PHE A 455 -4.88 -8.49 -38.95
N ILE A 456 -4.02 -8.33 -39.95
CA ILE A 456 -4.33 -7.94 -41.34
C ILE A 456 -3.45 -8.74 -42.33
N ASP A 457 -3.63 -8.54 -43.64
CA ASP A 457 -2.82 -9.18 -44.70
C ASP A 457 -2.70 -10.71 -44.52
N GLN A 458 -3.85 -11.38 -44.40
CA GLN A 458 -3.93 -12.83 -44.12
C GLN A 458 -3.11 -13.27 -42.88
N GLY A 459 -3.06 -12.41 -41.86
CA GLY A 459 -2.35 -12.63 -40.60
C GLY A 459 -0.86 -12.32 -40.64
N ARG A 460 -0.31 -11.89 -41.78
CA ARG A 460 1.12 -11.56 -41.95
C ARG A 460 1.55 -10.29 -41.23
N LYS A 461 0.60 -9.43 -40.86
CA LYS A 461 0.85 -8.18 -40.14
C LYS A 461 -0.18 -8.00 -39.02
N PHE A 462 0.15 -7.21 -38.01
CA PHE A 462 -0.79 -6.80 -36.95
C PHE A 462 -0.69 -5.31 -36.65
N ILE A 463 -1.84 -4.70 -36.32
CA ILE A 463 -1.95 -3.31 -35.87
C ILE A 463 -2.03 -3.32 -34.34
N CYS A 464 -1.06 -2.66 -33.70
CA CYS A 464 -0.98 -2.51 -32.25
C CYS A 464 -2.07 -1.56 -31.73
N ASN A 465 -2.99 -2.06 -30.89
CA ASN A 465 -4.08 -1.28 -30.27
C ASN A 465 -3.61 -0.06 -29.46
N LEU A 466 -2.43 -0.13 -28.87
CA LEU A 466 -1.89 0.93 -28.01
C LEU A 466 -1.31 2.12 -28.78
N CYS A 467 -1.01 1.99 -30.09
CA CYS A 467 -0.45 3.13 -30.84
C CYS A 467 -0.81 3.18 -32.33
N GLY A 468 -1.49 2.18 -32.89
CA GLY A 468 -1.79 2.11 -34.32
C GLY A 468 -0.58 1.80 -35.22
N PHE A 469 0.56 1.36 -34.68
CA PHE A 469 1.68 0.90 -35.52
C PHE A 469 1.34 -0.44 -36.17
N THR A 470 1.77 -0.64 -37.41
CA THR A 470 1.64 -1.93 -38.12
C THR A 470 2.98 -2.65 -38.09
N ASP A 471 3.01 -3.79 -37.43
CA ASP A 471 4.17 -4.68 -37.33
C ASP A 471 3.99 -5.90 -38.24
N ASP A 472 5.11 -6.48 -38.71
CA ASP A 472 5.11 -7.79 -39.36
C ASP A 472 4.99 -8.91 -38.32
N THR A 473 4.18 -9.92 -38.60
CA THR A 473 3.97 -11.08 -37.73
C THR A 473 5.17 -12.03 -37.85
N PRO A 474 5.80 -12.47 -36.74
CA PRO A 474 6.86 -13.49 -36.77
C PRO A 474 6.42 -14.77 -37.48
N ARG A 475 7.34 -15.41 -38.22
CA ARG A 475 7.02 -16.55 -39.12
C ARG A 475 6.57 -17.80 -38.36
N ASP A 476 7.18 -18.02 -37.21
CA ASP A 476 6.85 -18.99 -36.16
C ASP A 476 5.51 -18.70 -35.46
N TYR A 477 5.03 -17.45 -35.52
CA TYR A 477 3.77 -17.01 -34.93
C TYR A 477 2.63 -16.79 -35.95
N HIS A 478 2.85 -17.04 -37.25
CA HIS A 478 1.87 -16.76 -38.29
C HIS A 478 0.68 -17.73 -38.24
N CYS A 479 -0.54 -17.20 -38.36
CA CYS A 479 -1.74 -17.97 -38.68
C CYS A 479 -2.64 -17.15 -39.61
N ASN A 480 -3.31 -17.82 -40.55
CA ASN A 480 -4.27 -17.18 -41.45
C ASN A 480 -5.51 -16.67 -40.71
N LEU A 481 -6.19 -15.69 -41.32
CA LEU A 481 -7.45 -15.17 -40.80
C LEU A 481 -8.63 -16.14 -41.04
N GLY A 482 -9.63 -16.07 -40.18
CA GLY A 482 -10.94 -16.69 -40.35
C GLY A 482 -11.92 -15.79 -41.12
N PRO A 483 -13.13 -16.29 -41.42
CA PRO A 483 -14.17 -15.50 -42.10
C PRO A 483 -14.65 -14.25 -41.34
N ASP A 484 -14.42 -14.22 -40.03
CA ASP A 484 -14.70 -13.10 -39.11
C ASP A 484 -13.59 -12.03 -39.09
N GLY A 485 -12.45 -12.29 -39.73
CA GLY A 485 -11.29 -11.42 -39.74
C GLY A 485 -10.39 -11.51 -38.49
N ARG A 486 -10.68 -12.40 -37.52
CA ARG A 486 -9.73 -12.78 -36.46
C ARG A 486 -8.77 -13.83 -36.99
N ARG A 487 -7.72 -14.20 -36.25
CA ARG A 487 -6.92 -15.39 -36.58
C ARG A 487 -7.71 -16.66 -36.27
N ARG A 488 -7.51 -17.72 -37.04
CA ARG A 488 -8.21 -19.00 -36.81
C ARG A 488 -7.85 -19.69 -35.49
N ASP A 489 -6.70 -19.36 -34.90
CA ASP A 489 -6.22 -19.85 -33.60
C ASP A 489 -6.46 -18.85 -32.45
N ALA A 490 -7.19 -17.76 -32.67
CA ALA A 490 -7.30 -16.67 -31.69
C ALA A 490 -7.96 -17.08 -30.37
N ASP A 491 -8.87 -18.06 -30.37
CA ASP A 491 -9.55 -18.56 -29.17
C ASP A 491 -8.80 -19.72 -28.50
N GLU A 492 -7.90 -20.38 -29.22
CA GLU A 492 -7.00 -21.43 -28.71
C GLU A 492 -5.79 -20.85 -27.98
N ARG A 493 -5.40 -19.60 -28.32
CA ARG A 493 -4.19 -18.94 -27.81
C ARG A 493 -4.54 -17.93 -26.70
N PRO A 494 -4.15 -18.15 -25.43
CA PRO A 494 -4.57 -17.31 -24.32
C PRO A 494 -4.14 -15.85 -24.45
N GLU A 495 -3.00 -15.55 -25.07
CA GLU A 495 -2.56 -14.17 -25.30
C GLU A 495 -3.37 -13.42 -26.38
N LEU A 496 -4.29 -14.12 -27.07
CA LEU A 496 -5.22 -13.58 -28.07
C LEU A 496 -6.70 -13.64 -27.65
N CYS A 497 -7.04 -14.35 -26.57
CA CYS A 497 -8.42 -14.42 -26.03
C CYS A 497 -8.59 -14.01 -24.56
N ARG A 498 -7.52 -13.89 -23.76
CA ARG A 498 -7.58 -13.50 -22.34
C ARG A 498 -6.89 -12.15 -22.09
N GLY A 499 -7.48 -11.36 -21.21
CA GLY A 499 -6.96 -10.06 -20.78
C GLY A 499 -5.77 -10.16 -19.85
N THR A 500 -5.68 -11.19 -18.99
CA THR A 500 -4.49 -11.48 -18.17
C THR A 500 -3.81 -12.79 -18.58
N VAL A 501 -2.51 -12.72 -18.86
CA VAL A 501 -1.62 -13.88 -19.10
C VAL A 501 -0.26 -13.67 -18.43
N GLU A 502 0.53 -14.73 -18.29
CA GLU A 502 1.97 -14.62 -18.01
C GLU A 502 2.79 -15.17 -19.17
N PHE A 503 3.88 -14.50 -19.54
CA PHE A 503 4.88 -15.04 -20.44
C PHE A 503 6.08 -15.58 -19.64
N VAL A 504 6.65 -16.69 -20.11
CA VAL A 504 8.02 -17.07 -19.72
C VAL A 504 8.98 -16.00 -20.25
N ALA A 505 9.84 -15.47 -19.39
CA ALA A 505 10.76 -14.42 -19.79
C ALA A 505 12.03 -15.04 -20.41
N SER A 506 12.31 -14.71 -21.67
CA SER A 506 13.54 -15.13 -22.36
C SER A 506 14.79 -14.42 -21.80
N LYS A 507 15.98 -14.85 -22.23
CA LYS A 507 17.28 -14.38 -21.69
C LYS A 507 17.48 -12.86 -21.80
N GLU A 508 16.83 -12.16 -22.75
CA GLU A 508 16.91 -10.69 -22.86
C GLU A 508 16.32 -9.93 -21.66
N TYR A 509 15.48 -10.58 -20.84
CA TYR A 509 14.87 -10.01 -19.63
C TYR A 509 15.68 -10.30 -18.35
N MET A 510 16.92 -10.79 -18.49
CA MET A 510 17.79 -11.21 -17.40
C MET A 510 19.18 -10.57 -17.53
N VAL A 511 19.65 -9.91 -16.47
CA VAL A 511 21.04 -9.40 -16.36
C VAL A 511 21.92 -10.27 -15.44
N ARG A 512 21.28 -11.20 -14.73
CA ARG A 512 21.83 -12.24 -13.85
C ARG A 512 20.82 -13.39 -13.79
N ASP A 513 21.21 -14.53 -13.22
CA ASP A 513 20.25 -15.60 -12.93
C ASP A 513 19.14 -15.13 -11.98
N PRO A 514 17.88 -15.61 -12.13
CA PRO A 514 16.77 -15.16 -11.30
C PRO A 514 17.00 -15.43 -9.81
N MET A 515 16.76 -14.40 -8.99
CA MET A 515 17.05 -14.39 -7.56
C MET A 515 16.46 -15.60 -6.80
N PRO A 516 17.23 -16.20 -5.87
CA PRO A 516 16.72 -17.21 -4.93
C PRO A 516 15.75 -16.59 -3.89
N ALA A 517 14.93 -17.43 -3.25
CA ALA A 517 14.12 -16.98 -2.13
C ALA A 517 15.03 -16.77 -0.89
N VAL A 518 15.28 -15.50 -0.53
CA VAL A 518 16.11 -15.13 0.64
C VAL A 518 15.27 -14.40 1.67
N TYR A 519 15.28 -14.90 2.90
CA TYR A 519 14.56 -14.30 4.04
C TYR A 519 15.54 -14.02 5.18
N PHE A 520 15.72 -12.76 5.55
CA PHE A 520 16.56 -12.35 6.67
C PHE A 520 15.70 -11.85 7.83
N PHE A 521 15.89 -12.40 9.02
CA PHE A 521 15.16 -12.01 10.23
C PHE A 521 16.01 -11.11 11.13
N LEU A 522 15.48 -9.97 11.56
CA LEU A 522 16.20 -8.99 12.37
C LEU A 522 15.36 -8.59 13.58
N ILE A 523 15.78 -8.95 14.80
CA ILE A 523 14.93 -8.93 16.00
C ILE A 523 15.47 -7.97 17.08
N ASP A 524 14.65 -7.02 17.52
CA ASP A 524 14.92 -6.14 18.67
C ASP A 524 14.99 -6.95 19.96
N VAL A 525 16.12 -6.83 20.66
CA VAL A 525 16.43 -7.47 21.96
C VAL A 525 16.78 -6.44 23.05
N SER A 526 16.38 -5.18 22.84
CA SER A 526 16.41 -4.16 23.88
C SER A 526 15.60 -4.59 25.12
N MET A 527 15.96 -4.05 26.28
CA MET A 527 15.33 -4.30 27.57
C MET A 527 13.79 -4.24 27.50
N ASN A 528 13.23 -3.27 26.78
CA ASN A 528 11.79 -3.11 26.62
C ASN A 528 11.17 -4.18 25.68
N ALA A 529 11.85 -4.56 24.60
CA ALA A 529 11.40 -5.62 23.70
C ALA A 529 11.33 -6.98 24.42
N VAL A 530 12.30 -7.25 25.30
CA VAL A 530 12.34 -8.45 26.14
C VAL A 530 11.28 -8.39 27.23
N GLN A 531 11.20 -7.30 28.01
CA GLN A 531 10.26 -7.16 29.14
C GLN A 531 8.78 -7.14 28.73
N THR A 532 8.45 -6.60 27.56
CA THR A 532 7.08 -6.63 27.01
C THR A 532 6.71 -7.98 26.36
N GLY A 533 7.66 -8.91 26.25
CA GLY A 533 7.50 -10.18 25.56
C GLY A 533 7.52 -10.09 24.03
N ALA A 534 7.77 -8.92 23.45
CA ALA A 534 7.81 -8.71 22.00
C ALA A 534 8.90 -9.56 21.33
N THR A 535 10.11 -9.60 21.90
CA THR A 535 11.21 -10.48 21.44
C THR A 535 10.79 -11.95 21.41
N ALA A 536 10.10 -12.43 22.46
CA ALA A 536 9.64 -13.82 22.55
C ALA A 536 8.52 -14.13 21.56
N ALA A 537 7.57 -13.20 21.37
CA ALA A 537 6.51 -13.31 20.38
C ALA A 537 7.06 -13.33 18.95
N ALA A 538 8.06 -12.49 18.64
CA ALA A 538 8.75 -12.50 17.35
C ALA A 538 9.48 -13.83 17.12
N CYS A 539 10.26 -14.32 18.09
CA CYS A 539 10.96 -15.60 17.97
C CYS A 539 9.98 -16.77 17.78
N SER A 540 8.89 -16.81 18.55
CA SER A 540 7.82 -17.83 18.44
C SER A 540 7.09 -17.77 17.10
N ALA A 541 6.79 -16.57 16.58
CA ALA A 541 6.18 -16.40 15.26
C ALA A 541 7.10 -16.88 14.14
N ILE A 542 8.39 -16.52 14.18
CA ILE A 542 9.40 -16.99 13.22
C ILE A 542 9.51 -18.52 13.26
N ASN A 543 9.62 -19.11 14.46
CA ASN A 543 9.78 -20.56 14.62
C ASN A 543 8.62 -21.35 14.00
N GLN A 544 7.38 -20.84 14.14
CA GLN A 544 6.19 -21.45 13.53
C GLN A 544 6.14 -21.29 12.01
N VAL A 545 6.57 -20.14 11.45
CA VAL A 545 6.51 -19.93 9.98
C VAL A 545 7.68 -20.56 9.21
N ILE A 546 8.72 -21.10 9.87
CA ILE A 546 9.81 -21.81 9.20
C ILE A 546 9.30 -22.99 8.35
N SER A 547 8.22 -23.67 8.78
CA SER A 547 7.57 -24.73 7.99
C SER A 547 6.70 -24.23 6.84
N ASP A 548 6.38 -22.94 6.79
CA ASP A 548 5.59 -22.30 5.74
C ASP A 548 6.47 -21.61 4.67
N LEU A 549 7.79 -21.54 4.89
CA LEU A 549 8.73 -21.01 3.89
C LEU A 549 8.79 -21.93 2.65
N PRO A 550 8.99 -21.40 1.42
CA PRO A 550 9.02 -22.20 0.20
C PRO A 550 10.05 -23.34 0.28
N GLU A 551 9.58 -24.59 0.26
CA GLU A 551 10.48 -25.75 0.24
C GLU A 551 11.19 -25.85 -1.12
N GLY A 552 12.52 -25.76 -1.11
CA GLY A 552 13.33 -25.84 -2.32
C GLY A 552 14.82 -25.76 -2.04
N THR A 553 15.62 -26.29 -2.96
CA THR A 553 17.09 -26.34 -2.88
C THR A 553 17.80 -24.99 -3.02
N ARG A 554 17.05 -23.87 -2.98
CA ARG A 554 17.54 -22.49 -3.12
C ARG A 554 16.99 -21.53 -2.06
N THR A 555 16.24 -22.01 -1.06
CA THR A 555 15.69 -21.13 0.00
C THR A 555 16.76 -20.84 1.04
N LEU A 556 17.17 -19.58 1.13
CA LEU A 556 18.23 -19.09 2.00
C LEU A 556 17.65 -18.28 3.16
N VAL A 557 18.23 -18.46 4.35
CA VAL A 557 17.83 -17.75 5.58
C VAL A 557 19.04 -17.17 6.31
N GLY A 558 18.86 -16.00 6.91
CA GLY A 558 19.81 -15.35 7.81
C GLY A 558 19.09 -14.77 9.02
N ILE A 559 19.80 -14.60 10.14
CA ILE A 559 19.23 -14.04 11.37
C ILE A 559 20.24 -13.18 12.13
N ALA A 560 19.75 -12.07 12.70
CA ALA A 560 20.47 -11.25 13.65
C ALA A 560 19.53 -10.67 14.73
N THR A 561 20.08 -10.31 15.89
CA THR A 561 19.40 -9.59 16.96
C THR A 561 20.12 -8.27 17.24
N PHE A 562 19.40 -7.24 17.71
CA PHE A 562 20.00 -5.93 17.95
C PHE A 562 19.42 -5.18 19.17
N ASP A 563 20.29 -4.47 19.87
CA ASP A 563 19.97 -3.50 20.91
C ASP A 563 20.70 -2.18 20.59
N SER A 564 21.61 -1.67 21.43
CA SER A 564 22.60 -0.66 21.03
C SER A 564 23.73 -1.25 20.16
N THR A 565 23.82 -2.57 20.04
CA THR A 565 24.79 -3.30 19.20
C THR A 565 24.10 -4.36 18.33
N ILE A 566 24.81 -4.92 17.35
CA ILE A 566 24.26 -5.85 16.35
C ILE A 566 24.90 -7.23 16.54
N HIS A 567 24.08 -8.29 16.56
CA HIS A 567 24.50 -9.66 16.83
C HIS A 567 24.06 -10.57 15.68
N PHE A 568 24.99 -10.99 14.82
CA PHE A 568 24.73 -11.99 13.78
C PHE A 568 24.90 -13.41 14.34
N TYR A 569 24.29 -14.40 13.69
CA TYR A 569 24.46 -15.82 14.07
C TYR A 569 24.88 -16.67 12.89
N ASN A 570 26.01 -17.35 13.00
CA ASN A 570 26.38 -18.41 12.06
C ASN A 570 25.66 -19.70 12.44
N LEU A 571 24.85 -20.23 11.52
CA LEU A 571 23.96 -21.38 11.74
C LEU A 571 24.47 -22.68 11.10
N LYS A 572 25.71 -22.73 10.57
CA LYS A 572 26.23 -23.91 9.85
C LYS A 572 26.11 -25.20 10.65
N ARG A 573 25.61 -26.26 10.01
CA ARG A 573 25.46 -27.62 10.58
C ARG A 573 26.78 -28.24 11.09
N ALA A 574 27.92 -27.76 10.61
CA ALA A 574 29.24 -28.20 11.06
C ALA A 574 29.62 -27.68 12.46
N LEU A 575 28.90 -26.70 13.00
CA LEU A 575 29.05 -26.22 14.38
C LEU A 575 28.23 -27.12 15.33
N GLN A 576 28.65 -27.24 16.60
CA GLN A 576 27.87 -27.95 17.61
C GLN A 576 26.70 -27.11 18.17
N GLN A 577 26.75 -25.79 17.98
CA GLN A 577 25.75 -24.81 18.39
C GLN A 577 25.88 -23.56 17.50
N PRO A 578 24.84 -22.72 17.38
CA PRO A 578 24.95 -21.40 16.75
C PRO A 578 26.08 -20.56 17.34
N LEU A 579 26.85 -19.87 16.49
CA LEU A 579 27.90 -18.94 16.92
C LEU A 579 27.41 -17.49 16.75
N MET A 580 27.28 -16.77 17.87
CA MET A 580 27.00 -15.33 17.87
C MET A 580 28.26 -14.53 17.49
N LEU A 581 28.09 -13.52 16.63
CA LEU A 581 29.13 -12.62 16.14
C LEU A 581 28.66 -11.17 16.34
N ILE A 582 29.34 -10.44 17.23
CA ILE A 582 28.93 -9.09 17.64
C ILE A 582 29.64 -8.05 16.75
N VAL A 583 28.84 -7.14 16.19
CA VAL A 583 29.27 -5.93 15.48
C VAL A 583 28.92 -4.73 16.37
N PRO A 584 29.89 -4.16 17.10
CA PRO A 584 29.66 -3.06 18.03
C PRO A 584 29.74 -1.66 17.37
N ASP A 585 30.26 -1.56 16.13
CA ASP A 585 30.25 -0.30 15.40
C ASP A 585 28.89 -0.10 14.71
N ILE A 586 28.18 0.94 15.16
CA ILE A 586 26.85 1.33 14.67
C ILE A 586 26.89 2.61 13.83
N GLN A 587 28.08 3.04 13.38
CA GLN A 587 28.30 4.23 12.55
C GLN A 587 29.04 3.88 11.23
N ASP A 588 30.03 2.98 11.25
CA ASP A 588 30.61 2.36 10.06
C ASP A 588 30.34 0.84 10.06
N VAL A 589 29.15 0.50 9.58
CA VAL A 589 28.54 -0.81 9.76
C VAL A 589 29.03 -1.82 8.73
N TYR A 590 29.46 -2.99 9.18
CA TYR A 590 29.95 -4.09 8.34
C TYR A 590 29.23 -5.43 8.61
N THR A 591 29.40 -6.38 7.70
CA THR A 591 28.97 -7.77 7.88
C THR A 591 30.15 -8.59 8.43
N PRO A 592 30.00 -9.38 9.51
CA PRO A 592 31.15 -9.97 10.22
C PRO A 592 31.78 -11.19 9.54
N LEU A 593 31.17 -11.72 8.47
CA LEU A 593 31.73 -12.77 7.61
C LEU A 593 31.38 -12.44 6.14
N GLU A 594 32.28 -12.79 5.21
CA GLU A 594 32.03 -12.65 3.76
C GLU A 594 31.00 -13.68 3.21
N THR A 595 30.81 -14.78 3.95
CA THR A 595 29.92 -15.90 3.62
C THR A 595 29.27 -16.42 4.91
N ASP A 596 28.40 -17.44 4.84
CA ASP A 596 27.80 -18.14 5.99
C ASP A 596 26.87 -17.34 6.92
N VAL A 597 26.69 -16.03 6.71
CA VAL A 597 25.69 -15.20 7.40
C VAL A 597 24.27 -15.49 6.92
N ILE A 598 24.15 -15.90 5.65
CA ILE A 598 22.92 -16.38 5.04
C ILE A 598 23.21 -17.78 4.49
N VAL A 599 22.44 -18.78 4.90
CA VAL A 599 22.67 -20.21 4.65
C VAL A 599 21.40 -20.89 4.17
N GLN A 600 21.52 -22.07 3.55
CA GLN A 600 20.37 -22.79 3.04
C GLN A 600 19.51 -23.37 4.18
N LEU A 601 18.20 -23.11 4.15
CA LEU A 601 17.28 -23.49 5.22
C LEU A 601 17.33 -24.99 5.55
N SER A 602 17.39 -25.84 4.52
CA SER A 602 17.48 -27.31 4.69
C SER A 602 18.77 -27.78 5.36
N GLU A 603 19.81 -26.95 5.45
CA GLU A 603 21.04 -27.25 6.18
C GLU A 603 20.95 -26.81 7.64
N CYS A 604 20.46 -25.59 7.88
CA CYS A 604 20.54 -24.92 9.18
C CYS A 604 19.30 -25.04 10.07
N ARG A 605 18.17 -25.57 9.57
CA ARG A 605 16.85 -25.55 10.23
C ARG A 605 16.89 -25.84 11.76
N GLN A 606 17.51 -26.94 12.18
CA GLN A 606 17.60 -27.33 13.60
C GLN A 606 18.35 -26.31 14.46
N HIS A 607 19.39 -25.65 13.92
CA HIS A 607 20.12 -24.59 14.60
C HIS A 607 19.32 -23.29 14.67
N LEU A 608 18.48 -23.01 13.67
CA LEU A 608 17.59 -21.84 13.67
C LEU A 608 16.44 -22.03 14.67
N GLU A 609 15.79 -23.19 14.66
CA GLU A 609 14.74 -23.58 15.63
C GLU A 609 15.28 -23.48 17.07
N LEU A 610 16.43 -24.11 17.36
CA LEU A 610 17.10 -24.03 18.66
C LEU A 610 17.51 -22.60 19.04
N LEU A 611 17.99 -21.79 18.10
CA LEU A 611 18.38 -20.40 18.38
C LEU A 611 17.17 -19.55 18.79
N LEU A 612 16.05 -19.68 18.08
CA LEU A 612 14.82 -18.91 18.35
C LEU A 612 14.22 -19.24 19.71
N GLU A 613 14.34 -20.49 20.17
CA GLU A 613 13.96 -20.88 21.54
C GLU A 613 14.85 -20.23 22.61
N ASN A 614 16.14 -20.02 22.32
CA ASN A 614 17.10 -19.49 23.29
C ASN A 614 17.25 -17.96 23.29
N ILE A 615 17.00 -17.24 22.19
CA ILE A 615 17.15 -15.76 22.14
C ILE A 615 16.46 -15.03 23.31
N PRO A 616 15.20 -15.36 23.68
CA PRO A 616 14.53 -14.69 24.81
C PRO A 616 15.21 -14.91 26.17
N THR A 617 15.92 -16.03 26.36
CA THR A 617 16.68 -16.30 27.60
C THR A 617 18.07 -15.66 27.56
N MET A 618 18.73 -15.64 26.40
CA MET A 618 20.03 -14.98 26.19
C MET A 618 20.00 -13.50 26.59
N PHE A 619 18.91 -12.79 26.29
CA PHE A 619 18.75 -11.36 26.58
C PHE A 619 17.85 -11.07 27.81
N GLN A 620 17.46 -12.08 28.59
CA GLN A 620 16.51 -11.93 29.72
C GLN A 620 16.95 -10.88 30.76
N THR A 621 18.26 -10.73 30.97
CA THR A 621 18.85 -9.76 31.90
C THR A 621 19.43 -8.53 31.21
N SER A 622 19.05 -8.25 29.96
CA SER A 622 19.49 -7.05 29.24
C SER A 622 18.97 -5.78 29.91
N THR A 623 19.86 -4.80 30.09
CA THR A 623 19.53 -3.45 30.59
C THR A 623 19.60 -2.39 29.49
N THR A 624 19.88 -2.78 28.24
CA THR A 624 20.01 -1.86 27.11
C THR A 624 18.63 -1.33 26.69
N ALA A 625 18.31 -0.09 27.06
CA ALA A 625 17.02 0.54 26.69
C ALA A 625 17.00 1.10 25.24
N GLU A 626 18.17 1.22 24.61
CA GLU A 626 18.40 1.86 23.32
C GLU A 626 18.30 0.88 22.13
N SER A 627 18.15 1.41 20.92
CA SER A 627 18.04 0.61 19.70
C SER A 627 18.76 1.24 18.50
N CYS A 628 19.64 0.45 17.86
CA CYS A 628 20.44 0.81 16.69
C CYS A 628 19.79 0.43 15.35
N PHE A 629 18.45 0.33 15.29
CA PHE A 629 17.64 -0.10 14.13
C PHE A 629 18.19 0.27 12.74
N GLY A 630 18.58 1.53 12.50
CA GLY A 630 19.08 1.95 11.18
C GLY A 630 20.44 1.33 10.82
N ALA A 631 21.33 1.18 11.81
CA ALA A 631 22.58 0.44 11.68
C ALA A 631 22.33 -1.07 11.52
N ALA A 632 21.43 -1.65 12.33
CA ALA A 632 21.08 -3.06 12.28
C ALA A 632 20.51 -3.48 10.91
N ILE A 633 19.60 -2.68 10.34
CA ILE A 633 19.07 -2.88 8.98
C ILE A 633 20.19 -2.71 7.93
N LYS A 634 21.07 -1.72 8.08
CA LYS A 634 22.19 -1.53 7.15
C LYS A 634 23.14 -2.73 7.14
N ALA A 635 23.39 -3.36 8.29
CA ALA A 635 24.20 -4.57 8.42
C ALA A 635 23.56 -5.78 7.71
N ALA A 636 22.25 -6.00 7.94
CA ALA A 636 21.49 -7.06 7.29
C ALA A 636 21.42 -6.87 5.76
N PHE A 637 21.21 -5.62 5.30
CA PHE A 637 21.30 -5.27 3.89
C PHE A 637 22.67 -5.62 3.28
N LEU A 638 23.77 -5.33 3.96
CA LEU A 638 25.12 -5.64 3.45
C LEU A 638 25.32 -7.14 3.27
N ALA A 639 24.81 -7.97 4.20
CA ALA A 639 24.81 -9.43 4.05
C ALA A 639 23.95 -9.92 2.87
N MET A 640 22.85 -9.23 2.56
CA MET A 640 21.95 -9.55 1.45
C MET A 640 22.37 -8.92 0.10
N LYS A 641 23.35 -8.01 0.07
CA LYS A 641 23.61 -7.12 -1.08
C LYS A 641 23.94 -7.83 -2.39
N SER A 642 24.52 -9.04 -2.33
CA SER A 642 24.83 -9.86 -3.49
C SER A 642 23.64 -10.67 -4.02
N THR A 643 22.68 -11.01 -3.16
CA THR A 643 21.50 -11.82 -3.52
C THR A 643 20.28 -10.96 -3.82
N GLY A 644 19.98 -9.94 -3.00
CA GLY A 644 18.64 -9.40 -2.82
C GLY A 644 17.81 -10.29 -1.87
N GLY A 645 16.51 -10.00 -1.71
CA GLY A 645 15.61 -10.81 -0.89
C GLY A 645 14.56 -10.01 -0.12
N LYS A 646 14.04 -10.60 0.96
CA LYS A 646 13.16 -9.95 1.95
C LYS A 646 13.83 -9.89 3.33
N LEU A 647 13.88 -8.69 3.90
CA LEU A 647 14.33 -8.41 5.26
C LEU A 647 13.09 -8.17 6.15
N LEU A 648 12.94 -8.98 7.19
CA LEU A 648 11.83 -9.02 8.13
C LEU A 648 12.31 -8.48 9.48
N VAL A 649 11.94 -7.24 9.82
CA VAL A 649 12.45 -6.52 11.00
C VAL A 649 11.38 -6.44 12.08
N PHE A 650 11.73 -6.77 13.32
CA PHE A 650 10.86 -6.67 14.49
C PHE A 650 11.43 -5.59 15.41
N GLN A 651 10.70 -4.49 15.60
CA GLN A 651 11.12 -3.29 16.34
C GLN A 651 10.11 -2.96 17.45
N SER A 652 10.58 -2.67 18.66
CA SER A 652 9.73 -2.41 19.82
C SER A 652 9.89 -1.00 20.42
N VAL A 653 11.07 -0.39 20.31
CA VAL A 653 11.37 0.94 20.87
C VAL A 653 11.64 2.01 19.80
N LEU A 654 11.85 3.26 20.21
CA LEU A 654 12.36 4.33 19.34
C LEU A 654 13.83 4.03 18.93
N PRO A 655 14.19 4.10 17.64
CA PRO A 655 15.58 4.05 17.16
C PRO A 655 16.45 5.19 17.69
N SER A 656 17.02 5.05 18.89
CA SER A 656 17.71 6.17 19.59
C SER A 656 19.19 6.34 19.25
N VAL A 657 19.86 5.36 18.63
CA VAL A 657 21.32 5.36 18.41
C VAL A 657 21.73 4.85 17.02
N GLY A 658 22.96 5.15 16.61
CA GLY A 658 23.56 4.71 15.33
C GLY A 658 23.14 5.53 14.11
N ILE A 659 23.39 5.00 12.92
CA ILE A 659 22.99 5.60 11.64
C ILE A 659 21.45 5.78 11.61
N GLY A 660 20.99 7.02 11.41
CA GLY A 660 19.56 7.34 11.30
C GLY A 660 18.79 7.32 12.63
N ALA A 661 19.48 7.60 13.74
CA ALA A 661 18.87 7.78 15.06
C ALA A 661 17.82 8.92 15.09
N LEU A 662 16.81 8.77 15.94
CA LEU A 662 15.60 9.60 16.03
C LEU A 662 15.38 10.11 17.46
N SER A 663 14.88 11.35 17.60
CA SER A 663 14.49 11.93 18.90
C SER A 663 12.99 11.77 19.19
N SER A 664 12.61 11.98 20.46
CA SER A 664 11.21 11.95 20.91
C SER A 664 10.47 13.26 20.57
N ARG A 665 10.43 13.59 19.28
CA ARG A 665 9.87 14.86 18.76
C ARG A 665 8.40 15.12 19.09
N GLU A 666 7.64 14.11 19.51
CA GLU A 666 6.30 14.31 20.07
C GLU A 666 6.35 15.10 21.40
N ALA A 667 7.30 14.81 22.28
CA ALA A 667 7.46 15.53 23.55
C ALA A 667 7.89 16.99 23.31
N GLU A 668 8.80 17.20 22.34
CA GLU A 668 9.27 18.50 21.89
C GLU A 668 8.14 19.34 21.25
N GLY A 669 7.25 18.70 20.47
CA GLY A 669 6.10 19.34 19.82
C GLY A 669 4.94 19.69 20.75
N ARG A 670 4.80 19.01 21.90
CA ARG A 670 3.73 19.27 22.89
C ARG A 670 3.96 20.51 23.75
N THR A 671 5.20 20.98 23.91
CA THR A 671 5.49 22.21 24.69
C THR A 671 5.06 23.50 23.96
N ASN A 672 4.93 23.44 22.63
CA ASN A 672 4.63 24.58 21.76
C ASN A 672 3.20 24.54 21.21
N ILE A 673 2.21 24.36 22.10
CA ILE A 673 0.81 24.02 21.78
C ILE A 673 0.21 24.88 20.64
N SER A 674 0.38 26.20 20.67
CA SER A 674 -0.22 27.13 19.69
C SER A 674 0.47 27.15 18.31
N ALA A 675 1.68 26.59 18.19
CA ALA A 675 2.34 26.31 16.91
C ALA A 675 2.03 24.89 16.43
N SER A 676 1.89 23.94 17.36
CA SER A 676 1.69 22.51 17.11
C SER A 676 0.52 22.24 16.16
N GLU A 677 -0.64 22.87 16.36
CA GLU A 677 -1.82 22.68 15.48
C GLU A 677 -1.60 23.16 14.03
N LYS A 678 -0.82 24.24 13.83
CA LYS A 678 -0.56 24.80 12.49
C LYS A 678 0.47 23.98 11.71
N GLU A 679 1.38 23.32 12.41
CA GLU A 679 2.55 22.65 11.82
C GLU A 679 2.59 21.13 12.06
N ALA A 680 1.52 20.52 12.60
CA ALA A 680 1.45 19.09 12.91
C ALA A 680 1.87 18.15 11.76
N HIS A 681 1.63 18.56 10.50
CA HIS A 681 2.07 17.82 9.31
C HIS A 681 3.61 17.65 9.23
N LYS A 682 4.40 18.56 9.79
CA LYS A 682 5.87 18.42 9.89
C LYS A 682 6.30 17.23 10.75
N LEU A 683 5.49 16.85 11.75
CA LEU A 683 5.72 15.66 12.58
C LEU A 683 5.31 14.35 11.86
N LEU A 684 4.69 14.46 10.68
CA LEU A 684 4.32 13.34 9.80
C LEU A 684 5.28 13.15 8.61
N GLN A 685 6.25 14.07 8.44
CA GLN A 685 7.42 13.87 7.58
C GLN A 685 8.50 13.08 8.32
N PRO A 686 9.38 12.32 7.63
CA PRO A 686 10.56 11.74 8.27
C PRO A 686 11.47 12.83 8.85
N ALA A 687 12.14 12.53 9.96
CA ALA A 687 13.03 13.46 10.65
C ALA A 687 14.23 13.89 9.79
N ASP A 688 14.75 12.99 8.96
CA ASP A 688 15.89 13.24 8.07
C ASP A 688 15.74 12.60 6.68
N LYS A 689 16.86 12.54 5.93
CA LYS A 689 16.96 11.87 4.62
C LYS A 689 17.81 10.59 4.65
N ILE A 690 18.44 10.24 5.77
CA ILE A 690 19.37 9.10 5.89
C ILE A 690 18.60 7.79 5.65
N LEU A 691 17.48 7.59 6.35
CA LEU A 691 16.64 6.40 6.15
C LEU A 691 16.13 6.29 4.69
N LYS A 692 15.86 7.43 4.03
CA LYS A 692 15.46 7.47 2.62
C LYS A 692 16.58 7.08 1.66
N THR A 693 17.79 7.60 1.88
CA THR A 693 18.97 7.25 1.08
C THR A 693 19.28 5.76 1.19
N MET A 694 19.24 5.21 2.40
CA MET A 694 19.40 3.77 2.63
C MET A 694 18.31 2.96 1.92
N ALA A 695 17.05 3.36 2.02
CA ALA A 695 15.95 2.63 1.38
C ALA A 695 16.01 2.63 -0.17
N ILE A 696 16.59 3.68 -0.78
CA ILE A 696 16.87 3.71 -2.22
C ILE A 696 17.99 2.72 -2.58
N GLU A 697 19.06 2.65 -1.78
CA GLU A 697 20.12 1.65 -1.97
C GLU A 697 19.59 0.21 -1.77
N PHE A 698 18.71 -0.01 -0.79
CA PHE A 698 18.10 -1.33 -0.56
C PHE A 698 17.26 -1.78 -1.77
N ALA A 699 16.46 -0.87 -2.33
CA ALA A 699 15.73 -1.11 -3.57
C ALA A 699 16.64 -1.23 -4.81
N GLU A 700 17.86 -0.69 -4.77
CA GLU A 700 18.83 -0.86 -5.86
C GLU A 700 19.32 -2.30 -5.96
N TYR A 701 19.69 -2.92 -4.84
CA TYR A 701 20.15 -4.31 -4.74
C TYR A 701 19.01 -5.30 -4.44
N GLN A 702 17.77 -4.93 -4.77
CA GLN A 702 16.59 -5.81 -4.73
C GLN A 702 16.28 -6.41 -3.34
N VAL A 703 16.53 -5.64 -2.28
CA VAL A 703 16.12 -5.97 -0.90
C VAL A 703 14.81 -5.26 -0.57
N CYS A 704 13.75 -6.04 -0.41
CA CYS A 704 12.45 -5.61 0.12
C CYS A 704 12.49 -5.64 1.65
N VAL A 705 12.01 -4.61 2.35
CA VAL A 705 12.02 -4.54 3.82
C VAL A 705 10.59 -4.43 4.36
N ASP A 706 10.19 -5.36 5.22
CA ASP A 706 8.94 -5.29 5.98
C ASP A 706 9.26 -5.08 7.48
N VAL A 707 8.50 -4.22 8.16
CA VAL A 707 8.75 -3.84 9.56
C VAL A 707 7.55 -4.13 10.45
N PHE A 708 7.72 -4.98 11.45
CA PHE A 708 6.75 -5.32 12.49
C PHE A 708 7.05 -4.48 13.74
N VAL A 709 6.14 -3.56 14.07
CA VAL A 709 6.28 -2.56 15.14
C VAL A 709 5.47 -3.00 16.36
N THR A 710 6.14 -3.67 17.30
CA THR A 710 5.58 -4.27 18.52
C THR A 710 5.85 -3.39 19.73
N THR A 711 5.13 -2.26 19.85
CA THR A 711 5.49 -1.19 20.79
C THR A 711 4.40 -0.83 21.79
N GLN A 712 4.81 -0.27 22.94
CA GLN A 712 3.92 0.32 23.95
C GLN A 712 4.13 1.84 24.10
N THR A 713 4.98 2.48 23.28
CA THR A 713 5.34 3.90 23.42
C THR A 713 5.22 4.66 22.09
N TYR A 714 6.14 5.60 21.80
CA TYR A 714 6.26 6.33 20.54
C TYR A 714 7.55 5.88 19.86
N VAL A 715 7.51 5.60 18.56
CA VAL A 715 8.65 5.05 17.80
C VAL A 715 8.97 5.80 16.50
N ASP A 716 8.21 6.84 16.17
CA ASP A 716 8.32 7.62 14.93
C ASP A 716 8.14 6.79 13.65
N ILE A 717 6.92 6.29 13.45
CA ILE A 717 6.51 5.59 12.23
C ILE A 717 6.66 6.48 10.99
N ALA A 718 6.52 7.80 11.09
CA ALA A 718 6.73 8.71 9.96
C ALA A 718 8.17 8.65 9.42
N SER A 719 9.16 8.44 10.28
CA SER A 719 10.56 8.20 9.88
C SER A 719 10.80 6.75 9.45
N ILE A 720 10.41 5.77 10.27
CA ILE A 720 10.65 4.33 10.03
C ILE A 720 10.02 3.86 8.69
N SER A 721 8.78 4.27 8.42
CA SER A 721 7.98 3.78 7.28
C SER A 721 8.53 4.12 5.89
N VAL A 722 9.48 5.05 5.80
CA VAL A 722 10.15 5.39 4.53
C VAL A 722 10.87 4.17 3.93
N ILE A 723 11.40 3.28 4.77
CA ILE A 723 12.13 2.09 4.32
C ILE A 723 11.20 1.08 3.62
N PRO A 724 10.15 0.54 4.27
CA PRO A 724 9.18 -0.32 3.60
C PRO A 724 8.50 0.37 2.41
N ARG A 725 8.09 1.65 2.54
CA ARG A 725 7.43 2.36 1.42
C ARG A 725 8.31 2.43 0.17
N THR A 726 9.60 2.71 0.31
CA THR A 726 10.52 2.84 -0.84
C THR A 726 10.98 1.49 -1.38
N THR A 727 11.11 0.47 -0.53
CA THR A 727 11.55 -0.89 -0.94
C THR A 727 10.40 -1.77 -1.44
N GLY A 728 9.16 -1.29 -1.40
CA GLY A 728 7.98 -2.05 -1.80
C GLY A 728 7.48 -3.02 -0.73
N GLY A 729 7.87 -2.85 0.53
CA GLY A 729 7.37 -3.58 1.69
C GLY A 729 6.20 -2.88 2.41
N GLN A 730 5.98 -3.25 3.67
CA GLN A 730 4.91 -2.77 4.56
C GLN A 730 5.40 -2.49 5.99
N VAL A 731 4.60 -1.72 6.73
CA VAL A 731 4.64 -1.67 8.21
C VAL A 731 3.47 -2.49 8.73
N TYR A 732 3.68 -3.24 9.81
CA TYR A 732 2.63 -3.88 10.63
C TYR A 732 2.71 -3.27 12.02
N TYR A 733 1.59 -2.79 12.59
CA TYR A 733 1.61 -1.98 13.83
C TYR A 733 0.77 -2.59 14.95
N TYR A 734 1.41 -2.88 16.07
CA TYR A 734 0.81 -3.48 17.25
C TYR A 734 0.99 -2.50 18.41
N TYR A 735 -0.02 -1.69 18.69
CA TYR A 735 0.00 -0.69 19.75
C TYR A 735 -1.30 -0.64 20.57
N PRO A 736 -1.22 -0.57 21.92
CA PRO A 736 -0.08 -1.03 22.71
C PRO A 736 0.10 -2.54 22.48
N PHE A 737 1.32 -3.01 22.27
CA PHE A 737 1.60 -4.43 22.09
C PHE A 737 1.35 -5.21 23.40
N SER A 738 0.68 -6.36 23.31
CA SER A 738 0.55 -7.33 24.39
C SER A 738 0.97 -8.72 23.94
N ALA A 739 1.93 -9.32 24.66
CA ALA A 739 2.32 -10.72 24.50
C ALA A 739 1.22 -11.75 24.88
N VAL A 740 0.01 -11.30 25.25
CA VAL A 740 -1.16 -12.18 25.49
C VAL A 740 -2.11 -12.16 24.28
N SER A 741 -2.52 -10.98 23.79
CA SER A 741 -3.51 -10.87 22.71
C SER A 741 -2.91 -10.86 21.30
N ASP A 742 -1.72 -10.29 21.13
CA ASP A 742 -1.15 -10.01 19.81
C ASP A 742 -0.30 -11.12 19.17
N PRO A 743 0.29 -12.14 19.86
CA PRO A 743 1.11 -13.15 19.20
C PRO A 743 0.38 -13.92 18.09
N ALA A 744 -0.93 -14.16 18.27
CA ALA A 744 -1.76 -14.80 17.25
C ALA A 744 -1.89 -13.95 15.97
N LYS A 745 -1.97 -12.62 16.10
CA LYS A 745 -1.95 -11.72 14.94
C LYS A 745 -0.56 -11.64 14.34
N LEU A 746 0.48 -11.44 15.15
CA LEU A 746 1.88 -11.37 14.71
C LEU A 746 2.29 -12.59 13.89
N TYR A 747 1.93 -13.81 14.35
CA TYR A 747 2.13 -15.05 13.61
C TYR A 747 1.36 -15.06 12.27
N ASN A 748 0.06 -14.75 12.28
CA ASN A 748 -0.74 -14.80 11.05
C ASN A 748 -0.32 -13.74 10.02
N ASP A 749 0.01 -12.52 10.44
CA ASP A 749 0.49 -11.44 9.59
C ASP A 749 1.87 -11.78 9.00
N LEU A 750 2.79 -12.36 9.80
CA LEU A 750 4.09 -12.86 9.33
C LEU A 750 3.93 -14.04 8.37
N ARG A 751 3.05 -14.99 8.69
CA ARG A 751 2.75 -16.15 7.84
C ARG A 751 2.17 -15.71 6.50
N TRP A 752 1.22 -14.77 6.52
CA TRP A 752 0.67 -14.19 5.29
C TRP A 752 1.76 -13.50 4.48
N ASN A 753 2.62 -12.70 5.14
CA ASN A 753 3.74 -12.02 4.50
C ASN A 753 4.65 -12.96 3.69
N ILE A 754 5.00 -14.15 4.23
CA ILE A 754 5.88 -15.11 3.54
C ILE A 754 5.16 -16.04 2.55
N THR A 755 3.89 -16.41 2.80
CA THR A 755 3.15 -17.41 1.99
C THR A 755 2.32 -16.81 0.86
N ARG A 756 1.92 -15.54 0.96
CA ARG A 756 1.03 -14.91 -0.05
C ARG A 756 1.71 -14.81 -1.43
N PRO A 757 0.94 -14.85 -2.53
CA PRO A 757 1.48 -14.68 -3.88
C PRO A 757 2.30 -13.39 -4.01
N GLN A 758 3.58 -13.55 -4.33
CA GLN A 758 4.54 -12.45 -4.38
C GLN A 758 5.64 -12.68 -5.42
N GLY A 759 6.30 -11.58 -5.79
CA GLY A 759 7.38 -11.53 -6.76
C GLY A 759 8.46 -10.55 -6.34
N PHE A 760 9.69 -10.81 -6.78
CA PHE A 760 10.89 -10.03 -6.48
C PHE A 760 11.55 -9.49 -7.75
N GLU A 761 12.53 -8.60 -7.58
CA GLU A 761 13.30 -8.00 -8.70
C GLU A 761 12.41 -7.38 -9.78
N ALA A 762 11.27 -6.83 -9.38
CA ALA A 762 10.15 -6.59 -10.27
C ALA A 762 10.19 -5.17 -10.87
N VAL A 763 9.77 -5.06 -12.12
CA VAL A 763 9.59 -3.77 -12.82
C VAL A 763 8.21 -3.77 -13.43
N MET A 764 7.37 -2.82 -13.00
CA MET A 764 6.02 -2.62 -13.52
C MET A 764 6.00 -1.42 -14.47
N ARG A 765 5.27 -1.53 -15.59
CA ARG A 765 5.02 -0.40 -16.50
C ARG A 765 3.62 -0.48 -17.11
N VAL A 766 2.87 0.61 -16.99
CA VAL A 766 1.61 0.81 -17.71
C VAL A 766 1.88 1.46 -19.07
N ARG A 767 1.16 0.99 -20.09
CA ARG A 767 1.00 1.59 -21.41
C ARG A 767 -0.48 1.87 -21.65
N CYS A 768 -0.78 2.87 -22.45
CA CYS A 768 -2.12 3.32 -22.80
C CYS A 768 -2.19 3.66 -24.29
N SER A 769 -3.39 3.72 -24.85
CA SER A 769 -3.60 4.09 -26.26
C SER A 769 -3.25 5.55 -26.54
N GLN A 770 -2.81 5.81 -27.78
CA GLN A 770 -2.52 7.16 -28.27
C GLN A 770 -3.68 8.13 -27.98
N GLY A 771 -3.35 9.29 -27.43
CA GLY A 771 -4.31 10.28 -26.91
C GLY A 771 -4.43 10.28 -25.39
N ILE A 772 -4.06 9.18 -24.71
CA ILE A 772 -3.89 9.11 -23.25
C ILE A 772 -2.41 8.85 -22.91
N GLN A 773 -1.95 9.40 -21.79
CA GLN A 773 -0.62 9.18 -21.22
C GLN A 773 -0.70 9.02 -19.69
N VAL A 774 0.21 8.22 -19.13
CA VAL A 774 0.42 8.14 -17.68
C VAL A 774 0.95 9.48 -17.17
N GLN A 775 0.34 9.99 -16.11
CA GLN A 775 0.75 11.23 -15.44
C GLN A 775 1.73 10.93 -14.32
N ASP A 776 1.34 10.06 -13.39
CA ASP A 776 2.17 9.61 -12.27
C ASP A 776 1.73 8.22 -11.76
N TYR A 777 2.59 7.62 -10.94
CA TYR A 777 2.32 6.41 -10.17
C TYR A 777 2.35 6.75 -8.67
N SER A 778 1.55 6.09 -7.85
CA SER A 778 1.56 6.27 -6.39
C SER A 778 1.29 4.95 -5.65
N GLY A 779 2.12 4.64 -4.66
CA GLY A 779 2.12 3.37 -3.93
C GLY A 779 3.45 3.15 -3.19
N ASN A 780 3.72 1.90 -2.80
CA ASN A 780 4.98 1.51 -2.16
C ASN A 780 5.92 0.93 -3.24
N PHE A 781 6.90 1.71 -3.69
CA PHE A 781 7.90 1.33 -4.70
C PHE A 781 9.07 2.33 -4.75
N CYS A 782 10.13 1.98 -5.46
CA CYS A 782 11.22 2.90 -5.79
C CYS A 782 11.02 3.49 -7.20
N LYS A 783 11.20 4.81 -7.34
CA LYS A 783 10.99 5.53 -8.61
C LYS A 783 12.32 6.06 -9.13
N ARG A 784 13.06 5.26 -9.91
CA ARG A 784 14.29 5.70 -10.59
C ARG A 784 14.02 6.39 -11.93
N ILE A 785 13.04 5.90 -12.70
CA ILE A 785 12.69 6.40 -14.04
C ILE A 785 11.22 6.86 -14.02
N PRO A 786 10.83 7.98 -14.65
CA PRO A 786 9.44 8.46 -14.60
C PRO A 786 8.38 7.51 -15.17
N THR A 787 8.75 6.60 -16.07
CA THR A 787 7.81 5.72 -16.79
C THR A 787 7.65 4.33 -16.18
N ASP A 788 8.58 3.90 -15.32
CA ASP A 788 8.78 2.52 -14.89
C ASP A 788 8.83 2.49 -13.35
N VAL A 789 8.30 1.44 -12.74
CA VAL A 789 8.10 1.31 -11.29
C VAL A 789 8.94 0.15 -10.77
N ASP A 790 10.00 0.45 -10.00
CA ASP A 790 10.93 -0.54 -9.46
C ASP A 790 10.44 -1.09 -8.12
N LEU A 791 10.33 -2.42 -8.04
CA LEU A 791 9.70 -3.15 -6.94
C LEU A 791 10.64 -4.26 -6.49
N ALA A 792 11.46 -4.01 -5.46
CA ALA A 792 12.34 -5.05 -4.90
C ALA A 792 11.50 -6.26 -4.42
N GLY A 793 10.30 -6.01 -3.89
CA GLY A 793 9.22 -6.99 -3.79
C GLY A 793 7.85 -6.38 -4.11
N ILE A 794 6.93 -7.22 -4.61
CA ILE A 794 5.50 -6.93 -4.79
C ILE A 794 4.68 -8.17 -4.41
N ASP A 795 3.49 -7.98 -3.84
CA ASP A 795 2.60 -9.06 -3.40
C ASP A 795 1.13 -8.75 -3.70
N CYS A 796 0.27 -9.74 -3.48
CA CYS A 796 -1.16 -9.70 -3.80
C CYS A 796 -1.95 -8.57 -3.14
N ASP A 797 -1.44 -7.98 -2.06
CA ASP A 797 -2.15 -6.98 -1.27
C ASP A 797 -1.93 -5.55 -1.82
N LYS A 798 -0.83 -5.33 -2.56
CA LYS A 798 -0.35 -4.01 -2.99
C LYS A 798 -1.04 -3.54 -4.28
N CYS A 799 -1.87 -2.51 -4.15
CA CYS A 799 -2.49 -1.79 -5.25
C CYS A 799 -1.81 -0.43 -5.48
N ILE A 800 -1.31 -0.22 -6.70
CA ILE A 800 -0.68 1.01 -7.18
C ILE A 800 -1.74 1.87 -7.89
N LEU A 801 -1.80 3.15 -7.53
CA LEU A 801 -2.58 4.17 -8.24
C LEU A 801 -1.77 4.67 -9.45
N VAL A 802 -2.41 4.77 -10.61
CA VAL A 802 -1.82 5.31 -11.85
C VAL A 802 -2.73 6.41 -12.37
N THR A 803 -2.31 7.67 -12.24
CA THR A 803 -3.08 8.81 -12.71
C THR A 803 -2.87 8.99 -14.22
N LEU A 804 -3.92 9.40 -14.93
CA LEU A 804 -3.91 9.53 -16.39
C LEU A 804 -4.28 10.96 -16.79
N LYS A 805 -3.61 11.47 -17.83
CA LYS A 805 -3.99 12.70 -18.53
C LYS A 805 -4.08 12.46 -20.04
N HIS A 806 -4.82 13.32 -20.71
CA HIS A 806 -4.79 13.37 -22.17
C HIS A 806 -3.40 13.80 -22.69
N ASP A 807 -3.12 13.39 -23.91
CA ASP A 807 -2.05 13.90 -24.77
C ASP A 807 -2.63 14.41 -26.10
N ASP A 808 -3.73 13.80 -26.56
CA ASP A 808 -4.51 14.20 -27.74
C ASP A 808 -6.00 13.86 -27.52
N LYS A 809 -6.85 14.15 -28.51
CA LYS A 809 -8.26 13.77 -28.54
C LYS A 809 -8.42 12.30 -28.93
N LEU A 810 -9.42 11.64 -28.34
CA LEU A 810 -9.85 10.30 -28.76
C LEU A 810 -11.04 10.39 -29.72
N GLN A 811 -11.27 9.34 -30.50
CA GLN A 811 -12.43 9.23 -31.38
C GLN A 811 -13.64 8.67 -30.61
N ASP A 812 -14.79 9.31 -30.74
CA ASP A 812 -16.04 8.83 -30.13
C ASP A 812 -16.41 7.44 -30.66
N GLY A 813 -16.80 6.52 -29.77
CA GLY A 813 -17.10 5.13 -30.11
C GLY A 813 -15.90 4.23 -30.46
N SER A 814 -14.66 4.73 -30.43
CA SER A 814 -13.47 3.86 -30.48
C SER A 814 -13.23 3.18 -29.12
N GLU A 815 -12.26 2.26 -29.03
CA GLU A 815 -11.75 1.79 -27.74
C GLU A 815 -10.37 2.38 -27.43
N CYS A 816 -10.16 2.69 -26.15
CA CYS A 816 -8.87 3.03 -25.55
C CYS A 816 -8.38 1.84 -24.73
N GLY A 817 -7.26 1.25 -25.17
CA GLY A 817 -6.59 0.15 -24.51
C GLY A 817 -5.57 0.60 -23.46
N PHE A 818 -5.49 -0.16 -22.38
CA PHE A 818 -4.50 -0.06 -21.32
C PHE A 818 -3.82 -1.41 -21.15
N GLN A 819 -2.51 -1.41 -20.92
CA GLN A 819 -1.72 -2.61 -20.69
C GLN A 819 -0.75 -2.37 -19.54
N CYS A 820 -0.95 -3.04 -18.41
CA CYS A 820 0.09 -3.21 -17.41
C CYS A 820 0.95 -4.41 -17.79
N ALA A 821 2.27 -4.26 -17.67
CA ALA A 821 3.21 -5.37 -17.71
C ALA A 821 4.10 -5.33 -16.46
N LEU A 822 4.16 -6.46 -15.76
CA LEU A 822 5.02 -6.70 -14.61
C LEU A 822 6.05 -7.78 -14.98
N LEU A 823 7.30 -7.38 -15.22
CA LEU A 823 8.43 -8.31 -15.28
C LEU A 823 8.86 -8.60 -13.84
N TYR A 824 8.94 -9.87 -13.43
CA TYR A 824 9.28 -10.24 -12.05
C TYR A 824 9.94 -11.62 -11.92
N THR A 825 10.56 -11.88 -10.78
CA THR A 825 11.08 -13.18 -10.37
C THR A 825 10.13 -13.81 -9.35
N THR A 826 9.63 -15.02 -9.61
CA THR A 826 8.77 -15.77 -8.68
C THR A 826 9.54 -16.23 -7.45
N VAL A 827 8.84 -16.57 -6.35
CA VAL A 827 9.45 -17.20 -5.16
C VAL A 827 10.22 -18.51 -5.47
N TYR A 828 9.88 -19.19 -6.57
CA TYR A 828 10.57 -20.40 -7.04
C TYR A 828 11.81 -20.09 -7.91
N GLY A 829 12.14 -18.81 -8.10
CA GLY A 829 13.25 -18.32 -8.91
C GLY A 829 13.09 -18.61 -10.40
N GLN A 830 11.89 -18.35 -10.95
CA GLN A 830 11.62 -18.26 -12.39
C GLN A 830 11.35 -16.80 -12.76
N ARG A 831 11.89 -16.32 -13.89
CA ARG A 831 11.57 -14.99 -14.42
C ARG A 831 10.32 -15.05 -15.30
N ARG A 832 9.32 -14.20 -15.03
CA ARG A 832 8.03 -14.14 -15.74
C ARG A 832 7.64 -12.71 -16.08
N ILE A 833 6.78 -12.55 -17.09
CA ILE A 833 6.17 -11.27 -17.45
C ILE A 833 4.65 -11.42 -17.36
N ARG A 834 4.02 -10.95 -16.28
CA ARG A 834 2.55 -10.87 -16.21
C ARG A 834 2.09 -9.67 -17.02
N VAL A 835 1.16 -9.88 -17.94
CA VAL A 835 0.55 -8.83 -18.77
C VAL A 835 -0.95 -8.80 -18.53
N THR A 836 -1.48 -7.60 -18.30
CA THR A 836 -2.85 -7.35 -17.88
C THR A 836 -3.43 -6.24 -18.74
N ASN A 837 -4.42 -6.58 -19.57
CA ASN A 837 -4.96 -5.74 -20.63
C ASN A 837 -6.42 -5.36 -20.34
N LEU A 838 -6.75 -4.08 -20.50
CA LEU A 838 -8.09 -3.52 -20.31
C LEU A 838 -8.41 -2.58 -21.47
N SER A 839 -9.43 -2.89 -22.27
CA SER A 839 -9.92 -2.05 -23.35
C SER A 839 -11.30 -1.49 -22.98
N LEU A 840 -11.45 -0.16 -23.04
CA LEU A 840 -12.65 0.58 -22.64
C LEU A 840 -13.12 1.52 -23.77
N PRO A 841 -14.44 1.64 -24.04
CA PRO A 841 -14.95 2.49 -25.11
C PRO A 841 -14.82 3.99 -24.78
N CYS A 842 -14.66 4.80 -25.81
CA CYS A 842 -14.54 6.27 -25.74
C CYS A 842 -15.90 6.95 -25.91
N THR A 843 -16.16 8.03 -25.17
CA THR A 843 -17.40 8.81 -25.24
C THR A 843 -17.18 10.32 -25.26
N ASN A 844 -17.94 11.04 -26.08
CA ASN A 844 -18.08 12.50 -26.04
C ASN A 844 -19.20 12.98 -25.10
N MET A 845 -20.04 12.09 -24.57
CA MET A 845 -21.21 12.45 -23.76
C MET A 845 -20.90 12.46 -22.26
N LEU A 846 -20.96 13.64 -21.64
CA LEU A 846 -20.73 13.83 -20.19
C LEU A 846 -21.65 12.94 -19.32
N SER A 847 -22.90 12.76 -19.73
CA SER A 847 -23.87 11.92 -19.02
C SER A 847 -23.48 10.44 -18.99
N ASN A 848 -22.70 9.96 -19.95
CA ASN A 848 -22.15 8.60 -19.93
C ASN A 848 -20.99 8.45 -18.95
N LEU A 849 -20.17 9.48 -18.74
CA LEU A 849 -19.13 9.45 -17.70
C LEU A 849 -19.76 9.22 -16.31
N PHE A 850 -20.83 9.96 -16.00
CA PHE A 850 -21.57 9.79 -14.73
C PHE A 850 -22.32 8.46 -14.58
N ARG A 851 -22.63 7.75 -15.70
CA ARG A 851 -23.21 6.40 -15.68
C ARG A 851 -22.15 5.29 -15.56
N SER A 852 -20.92 5.56 -15.99
CA SER A 852 -19.83 4.58 -16.08
C SER A 852 -18.71 4.79 -15.06
N ALA A 853 -18.81 5.85 -14.24
CA ALA A 853 -17.95 6.09 -13.10
C ALA A 853 -18.01 4.93 -12.11
N ASP A 854 -16.85 4.43 -11.69
CA ASP A 854 -16.75 3.39 -10.67
C ASP A 854 -16.58 4.04 -9.29
N LEU A 855 -17.60 3.93 -8.44
CA LEU A 855 -17.64 4.51 -7.10
C LEU A 855 -16.44 4.10 -6.23
N ASP A 856 -16.18 2.79 -6.14
CA ASP A 856 -15.19 2.23 -5.24
C ASP A 856 -13.78 2.66 -5.67
N THR A 857 -13.53 2.73 -6.98
CA THR A 857 -12.26 3.19 -7.57
C THR A 857 -12.09 4.71 -7.50
N GLN A 858 -13.13 5.52 -7.77
CA GLN A 858 -13.11 6.98 -7.54
C GLN A 858 -12.84 7.30 -6.07
N PHE A 859 -13.51 6.60 -5.14
CA PHE A 859 -13.29 6.80 -3.72
C PHE A 859 -11.90 6.31 -3.27
N THR A 860 -11.39 5.21 -3.83
CA THR A 860 -10.00 4.77 -3.58
C THR A 860 -8.98 5.83 -4.04
N CYS A 861 -9.24 6.54 -5.15
CA CYS A 861 -8.42 7.69 -5.55
C CYS A 861 -8.46 8.81 -4.51
N PHE A 862 -9.65 9.21 -4.03
CA PHE A 862 -9.78 10.25 -2.98
C PHE A 862 -9.03 9.86 -1.70
N LEU A 863 -9.18 8.60 -1.27
CA LEU A 863 -8.52 8.05 -0.10
C LEU A 863 -6.99 8.06 -0.24
N LYS A 864 -6.45 7.62 -1.39
CA LYS A 864 -5.00 7.64 -1.66
C LYS A 864 -4.44 9.06 -1.84
N GLN A 865 -5.18 9.98 -2.45
CA GLN A 865 -4.80 11.40 -2.53
C GLN A 865 -4.69 12.02 -1.13
N ALA A 866 -5.69 11.82 -0.27
CA ALA A 866 -5.65 12.32 1.11
C ALA A 866 -4.43 11.79 1.88
N ALA A 867 -4.08 10.50 1.72
CA ALA A 867 -2.88 9.91 2.33
C ALA A 867 -1.54 10.44 1.77
N ILE A 868 -1.52 10.95 0.53
CA ILE A 868 -0.35 11.64 -0.04
C ILE A 868 -0.24 13.07 0.53
N GLU A 869 -1.37 13.76 0.72
CA GLU A 869 -1.43 15.16 1.17
C GLU A 869 -1.26 15.34 2.69
N ILE A 870 -1.76 14.41 3.52
CA ILE A 870 -1.69 14.46 5.00
C ILE A 870 -0.28 14.81 5.55
N PRO A 871 0.83 14.21 5.10
CA PRO A 871 2.15 14.56 5.61
C PRO A 871 2.68 15.90 5.07
N THR A 872 2.15 16.44 3.98
CA THR A 872 2.64 17.70 3.36
C THR A 872 1.77 18.92 3.65
N CYS A 873 0.51 18.72 4.06
CA CYS A 873 -0.50 19.77 4.14
C CYS A 873 -1.21 19.75 5.52
N PRO A 874 -1.61 20.92 6.07
CA PRO A 874 -2.48 20.97 7.24
C PRO A 874 -3.79 20.18 7.01
N LEU A 875 -4.19 19.35 7.98
CA LEU A 875 -5.31 18.41 7.83
C LEU A 875 -6.63 19.07 7.38
N LEU A 876 -6.89 20.32 7.81
CA LEU A 876 -8.04 21.11 7.37
C LEU A 876 -8.06 21.32 5.85
N GLN A 877 -6.91 21.64 5.24
CA GLN A 877 -6.82 21.83 3.78
C GLN A 877 -7.12 20.54 3.02
N VAL A 878 -6.68 19.39 3.55
CA VAL A 878 -6.96 18.08 2.95
C VAL A 878 -8.45 17.73 3.06
N ARG A 879 -9.10 18.00 4.21
CA ARG A 879 -10.56 17.86 4.35
C ARG A 879 -11.32 18.77 3.39
N ASP A 880 -10.92 20.03 3.28
CA ASP A 880 -11.53 21.02 2.39
C ASP A 880 -11.35 20.64 0.91
N HIS A 881 -10.19 20.10 0.54
CA HIS A 881 -9.90 19.61 -0.82
C HIS A 881 -10.81 18.42 -1.18
N VAL A 882 -10.80 17.35 -0.39
CA VAL A 882 -11.63 16.15 -0.61
C VAL A 882 -13.13 16.49 -0.61
N THR A 883 -13.56 17.39 0.27
CA THR A 883 -14.96 17.87 0.31
C THR A 883 -15.31 18.68 -0.94
N ASN A 884 -14.40 19.54 -1.44
CA ASN A 884 -14.62 20.29 -2.68
C ASN A 884 -14.62 19.39 -3.92
N LEU A 885 -13.82 18.31 -3.97
CA LEU A 885 -13.88 17.34 -5.06
C LEU A 885 -15.29 16.70 -5.14
N CYS A 886 -15.82 16.22 -4.01
CA CYS A 886 -17.19 15.69 -3.94
C CYS A 886 -18.24 16.73 -4.38
N ILE A 887 -18.14 17.98 -3.91
CA ILE A 887 -19.07 19.06 -4.29
C ILE A 887 -18.98 19.36 -5.79
N ASN A 888 -17.79 19.43 -6.37
CA ASN A 888 -17.59 19.82 -7.78
C ASN A 888 -18.11 18.75 -8.76
N ILE A 889 -17.93 17.46 -8.46
CA ILE A 889 -18.50 16.35 -9.24
C ILE A 889 -20.04 16.41 -9.25
N LEU A 890 -20.65 16.61 -8.08
CA LEU A 890 -22.11 16.69 -7.95
C LEU A 890 -22.69 17.98 -8.55
N LEU A 891 -21.99 19.09 -8.44
CA LEU A 891 -22.30 20.35 -9.12
C LEU A 891 -22.28 20.17 -10.64
N SER A 892 -21.28 19.48 -11.20
CA SER A 892 -21.20 19.20 -12.63
C SER A 892 -22.38 18.35 -13.10
N TYR A 893 -22.69 17.26 -12.41
CA TYR A 893 -23.87 16.44 -12.71
C TYR A 893 -25.16 17.26 -12.67
N ARG A 894 -25.35 18.08 -11.63
CA ARG A 894 -26.52 18.95 -11.48
C ARG A 894 -26.64 20.00 -12.59
N LYS A 895 -25.52 20.61 -12.98
CA LYS A 895 -25.45 21.67 -14.00
C LYS A 895 -25.65 21.17 -15.43
N PHE A 896 -25.17 19.96 -15.76
CA PHE A 896 -25.11 19.50 -17.15
C PHE A 896 -25.94 18.24 -17.45
N CYS A 897 -26.30 17.43 -16.46
CA CYS A 897 -27.04 16.18 -16.66
C CYS A 897 -28.44 16.18 -16.04
N ALA A 898 -28.63 16.84 -14.89
CA ALA A 898 -29.88 16.88 -14.15
C ALA A 898 -30.53 18.28 -14.13
N THR A 899 -30.67 18.90 -15.31
CA THR A 899 -31.10 20.31 -15.44
C THR A 899 -32.58 20.58 -15.15
N VAL A 900 -33.45 19.58 -15.29
CA VAL A 900 -34.93 19.75 -15.25
C VAL A 900 -35.51 19.74 -13.82
N SER A 901 -34.80 19.19 -12.84
CA SER A 901 -35.27 19.07 -11.44
C SER A 901 -35.26 20.41 -10.70
N SER A 902 -36.16 20.59 -9.72
CA SER A 902 -36.33 21.86 -9.00
C SER A 902 -35.08 22.23 -8.17
N THR A 903 -34.77 23.54 -8.06
CA THR A 903 -33.51 24.03 -7.45
C THR A 903 -33.26 23.46 -6.06
N GLY A 904 -34.27 23.43 -5.19
CA GLY A 904 -34.21 22.90 -3.82
C GLY A 904 -34.04 21.38 -3.68
N GLN A 905 -33.91 20.62 -4.76
CA GLN A 905 -33.61 19.18 -4.72
C GLN A 905 -32.11 18.90 -4.90
N LEU A 906 -31.54 18.06 -4.05
CA LEU A 906 -30.22 17.46 -4.25
C LEU A 906 -30.38 16.23 -5.16
N ILE A 907 -29.95 16.33 -6.41
CA ILE A 907 -29.96 15.20 -7.36
C ILE A 907 -28.55 14.61 -7.43
N LEU A 908 -28.43 13.30 -7.19
CA LEU A 908 -27.17 12.56 -7.24
C LEU A 908 -27.12 11.66 -8.49
N PRO A 909 -25.93 11.38 -9.07
CA PRO A 909 -25.78 10.32 -10.05
C PRO A 909 -25.92 8.96 -9.36
N GLU A 910 -26.70 8.03 -9.93
CA GLU A 910 -26.93 6.71 -9.34
C GLU A 910 -25.63 5.96 -9.03
N ALA A 911 -24.68 5.97 -9.97
CA ALA A 911 -23.36 5.34 -9.81
C ALA A 911 -22.48 6.00 -8.73
N LEU A 912 -22.81 7.21 -8.24
CA LEU A 912 -22.03 7.95 -7.24
C LEU A 912 -22.88 8.36 -6.02
N LYS A 913 -24.06 7.76 -5.81
CA LYS A 913 -25.01 8.16 -4.75
C LYS A 913 -24.46 8.06 -3.32
N LEU A 914 -23.48 7.18 -3.08
CA LEU A 914 -22.80 7.02 -1.79
C LEU A 914 -21.51 7.84 -1.67
N LEU A 915 -21.06 8.55 -2.72
CA LEU A 915 -19.85 9.37 -2.67
C LEU A 915 -19.88 10.39 -1.50
N PRO A 916 -21.00 11.10 -1.22
CA PRO A 916 -21.11 11.94 -0.02
C PRO A 916 -20.88 11.20 1.30
N LEU A 917 -21.36 9.96 1.43
CA LEU A 917 -21.22 9.16 2.65
C LEU A 917 -19.77 8.73 2.87
N TYR A 918 -19.11 8.25 1.82
CA TYR A 918 -17.71 7.84 1.89
C TYR A 918 -16.77 9.05 2.06
N THR A 919 -17.11 10.22 1.48
CA THR A 919 -16.43 11.49 1.77
C THR A 919 -16.56 11.89 3.25
N LEU A 920 -17.75 11.78 3.85
CA LEU A 920 -17.96 12.06 5.28
C LEU A 920 -17.17 11.11 6.19
N ALA A 921 -17.19 9.81 5.84
CA ALA A 921 -16.43 8.78 6.54
C ALA A 921 -14.91 9.06 6.48
N LEU A 922 -14.39 9.45 5.32
CA LEU A 922 -12.98 9.82 5.13
C LEU A 922 -12.57 11.02 6.00
N ILE A 923 -13.34 12.12 6.02
CA ILE A 923 -12.97 13.29 6.84
C ILE A 923 -13.07 13.04 8.36
N LYS A 924 -13.83 12.02 8.81
CA LYS A 924 -13.90 11.56 10.21
C LYS A 924 -12.87 10.46 10.57
N SER A 925 -12.19 9.88 9.59
CA SER A 925 -11.28 8.73 9.78
C SER A 925 -10.02 9.06 10.61
N ARG A 926 -9.32 8.01 11.09
CA ARG A 926 -8.03 8.12 11.83
C ARG A 926 -7.00 9.02 11.12
N GLY A 927 -6.96 9.05 9.80
CA GLY A 927 -6.03 9.88 9.02
C GLY A 927 -6.31 11.38 9.11
N LEU A 928 -7.57 11.78 9.02
CA LEU A 928 -7.98 13.19 8.88
C LEU A 928 -8.55 13.83 10.14
N ARG A 929 -8.97 13.08 11.17
CA ARG A 929 -9.46 13.62 12.45
C ARG A 929 -8.38 14.42 13.20
N ASN A 930 -8.78 15.37 14.05
CA ASN A 930 -7.84 16.27 14.74
C ASN A 930 -7.04 15.53 15.83
N ASP A 931 -7.74 14.66 16.58
CA ASP A 931 -7.20 13.84 17.66
C ASP A 931 -6.44 12.60 17.14
N GLY A 932 -5.78 11.86 18.05
CA GLY A 932 -4.98 10.67 17.74
C GLY A 932 -3.46 10.91 17.72
N ARG A 933 -2.67 9.86 17.98
CA ARG A 933 -1.20 9.92 18.06
C ARG A 933 -0.58 10.18 16.68
N ILE A 934 0.65 10.70 16.70
CA ILE A 934 1.48 10.88 15.49
C ILE A 934 1.72 9.54 14.80
N ASP A 935 2.10 8.50 15.56
CA ASP A 935 2.34 7.16 15.02
C ASP A 935 1.09 6.53 14.40
N ASP A 936 -0.08 6.64 15.04
CA ASP A 936 -1.33 6.06 14.53
C ASP A 936 -1.74 6.68 13.18
N ARG A 937 -1.58 8.01 13.05
CA ARG A 937 -1.84 8.75 11.80
C ARG A 937 -0.80 8.42 10.74
N SER A 938 0.47 8.26 11.15
CA SER A 938 1.59 7.89 10.27
C SER A 938 1.47 6.47 9.73
N PHE A 939 1.00 5.54 10.56
CA PHE A 939 0.63 4.19 10.14
C PHE A 939 -0.52 4.24 9.11
N TRP A 940 -1.61 4.95 9.43
CA TRP A 940 -2.80 4.99 8.57
C TRP A 940 -2.49 5.44 7.13
N PHE A 941 -1.72 6.52 6.93
CA PHE A 941 -1.41 6.97 5.56
C PHE A 941 -0.38 6.08 4.83
N ASN A 942 0.44 5.30 5.55
CA ASN A 942 1.32 4.28 4.96
C ASN A 942 0.57 3.00 4.58
N TYR A 943 -0.45 2.63 5.35
CA TYR A 943 -1.35 1.53 5.00
C TYR A 943 -2.14 1.89 3.73
N VAL A 944 -2.75 3.09 3.71
CA VAL A 944 -3.53 3.59 2.56
C VAL A 944 -2.73 3.67 1.26
N SER A 945 -1.44 4.03 1.27
CA SER A 945 -0.65 4.15 0.03
C SER A 945 -0.61 2.83 -0.76
N SER A 946 -0.56 1.68 -0.08
CA SER A 946 -0.58 0.35 -0.72
C SER A 946 -1.97 -0.30 -0.81
N LEU A 947 -2.93 0.12 0.02
CA LEU A 947 -4.27 -0.47 0.19
C LEU A 947 -5.02 -0.78 -1.11
N SER A 948 -5.67 -1.93 -1.16
CA SER A 948 -6.52 -2.41 -2.26
C SER A 948 -7.93 -1.80 -2.26
N THR A 949 -8.53 -1.66 -3.44
CA THR A 949 -9.91 -1.14 -3.62
C THR A 949 -10.98 -1.83 -2.73
N PRO A 950 -11.05 -3.18 -2.58
CA PRO A 950 -12.03 -3.82 -1.68
C PRO A 950 -11.89 -3.45 -0.19
N LEU A 951 -10.74 -2.93 0.24
CA LEU A 951 -10.48 -2.53 1.63
C LEU A 951 -10.61 -1.01 1.86
N ALA A 952 -10.65 -0.21 0.78
CA ALA A 952 -10.72 1.25 0.85
C ALA A 952 -11.97 1.78 1.58
N ILE A 953 -13.14 1.21 1.30
CA ILE A 953 -14.40 1.60 1.95
C ILE A 953 -14.44 1.10 3.41
N PRO A 954 -14.21 -0.20 3.72
CA PRO A 954 -14.16 -0.71 5.10
C PRO A 954 -13.26 0.08 6.06
N LEU A 955 -12.11 0.58 5.60
CA LEU A 955 -11.16 1.32 6.43
C LEU A 955 -11.73 2.65 6.99
N VAL A 956 -12.71 3.26 6.30
CA VAL A 956 -13.33 4.53 6.73
C VAL A 956 -14.81 4.39 7.11
N TYR A 957 -15.52 3.48 6.46
CA TYR A 957 -16.91 3.10 6.75
C TYR A 957 -16.91 1.58 7.08
N PRO A 958 -16.63 1.21 8.34
CA PRO A 958 -16.66 -0.17 8.83
C PRO A 958 -17.99 -0.90 8.58
N ARG A 959 -17.98 -2.23 8.64
CA ARG A 959 -19.22 -3.01 8.76
C ARG A 959 -19.53 -3.26 10.23
N MET A 960 -20.75 -2.94 10.66
CA MET A 960 -21.26 -3.27 11.99
C MET A 960 -22.30 -4.39 11.91
N PHE A 961 -22.28 -5.31 12.87
CA PHE A 961 -23.15 -6.47 12.97
C PHE A 961 -23.66 -6.62 14.42
N ALA A 962 -24.91 -7.03 14.61
CA ALA A 962 -25.36 -7.56 15.89
C ALA A 962 -24.78 -8.98 16.07
N ILE A 963 -24.23 -9.27 17.27
CA ILE A 963 -23.71 -10.61 17.61
C ILE A 963 -24.38 -11.23 18.84
N HIS A 964 -25.33 -10.53 19.46
CA HIS A 964 -26.12 -11.03 20.59
C HIS A 964 -27.25 -12.00 20.17
N ASN A 965 -27.54 -12.12 18.87
CA ASN A 965 -28.69 -12.85 18.31
C ASN A 965 -28.38 -13.62 17.01
N VAL A 966 -27.13 -14.06 16.82
CA VAL A 966 -26.69 -14.81 15.61
C VAL A 966 -27.48 -16.12 15.43
N ASP A 967 -27.90 -16.74 16.53
CA ASP A 967 -28.76 -17.94 16.54
C ASP A 967 -30.23 -17.57 16.27
N SER A 968 -30.60 -17.30 15.00
CA SER A 968 -32.00 -16.94 14.67
C SER A 968 -32.55 -17.28 13.27
N LYS A 969 -31.82 -18.01 12.40
CA LYS A 969 -32.36 -18.44 11.09
C LYS A 969 -31.90 -19.84 10.63
N ASP A 970 -32.77 -20.82 10.83
CA ASP A 970 -32.74 -22.05 10.02
C ASP A 970 -33.18 -21.74 8.58
N GLY A 971 -32.23 -21.76 7.62
CA GLY A 971 -32.52 -21.73 6.18
C GLY A 971 -32.04 -20.52 5.37
N ASP A 972 -31.24 -19.61 5.95
CA ASP A 972 -30.53 -18.58 5.18
C ASP A 972 -29.12 -19.09 4.81
N GLU A 973 -28.68 -18.94 3.55
CA GLU A 973 -27.36 -19.43 3.11
C GLU A 973 -26.19 -18.54 3.59
N SER A 974 -26.47 -17.31 4.04
CA SER A 974 -25.46 -16.37 4.52
C SER A 974 -25.10 -16.61 5.99
N VAL A 975 -23.85 -17.04 6.23
CA VAL A 975 -23.24 -17.13 7.58
C VAL A 975 -23.10 -15.74 8.23
N LEU A 976 -23.06 -14.64 7.47
CA LEU A 976 -22.94 -13.29 8.02
C LEU A 976 -24.31 -12.66 8.36
N PRO A 977 -24.48 -12.07 9.56
CA PRO A 977 -25.62 -11.22 9.88
C PRO A 977 -25.75 -10.01 8.94
N PRO A 978 -26.93 -9.38 8.84
CA PRO A 978 -27.10 -8.14 8.09
C PRO A 978 -26.25 -7.01 8.68
N THR A 979 -25.68 -6.17 7.81
CA THR A 979 -24.91 -4.99 8.22
C THR A 979 -25.82 -3.89 8.74
N ILE A 980 -25.50 -3.36 9.91
CA ILE A 980 -26.22 -2.26 10.57
C ILE A 980 -25.58 -0.92 10.16
N PRO A 981 -26.35 0.15 9.87
CA PRO A 981 -25.79 1.47 9.58
C PRO A 981 -25.00 2.08 10.74
N LEU A 982 -24.04 2.96 10.44
CA LEU A 982 -23.09 3.49 11.42
C LEU A 982 -23.63 4.74 12.16
N SER A 983 -24.74 4.53 12.87
CA SER A 983 -25.36 5.50 13.78
C SER A 983 -25.71 4.84 15.13
N SER A 984 -25.56 5.59 16.21
CA SER A 984 -26.00 5.20 17.55
C SER A 984 -27.51 4.98 17.69
N GLU A 985 -28.34 5.41 16.72
CA GLU A 985 -29.78 5.10 16.68
C GLU A 985 -30.09 3.59 16.55
N HIS A 986 -29.08 2.79 16.18
CA HIS A 986 -29.16 1.32 16.06
C HIS A 986 -28.38 0.57 17.17
N VAL A 987 -27.83 1.28 18.15
CA VAL A 987 -27.02 0.70 19.25
C VAL A 987 -27.83 0.72 20.54
N TYR A 988 -28.41 -0.44 20.90
CA TYR A 988 -29.25 -0.62 22.09
C TYR A 988 -28.44 -1.09 23.29
N ASP A 989 -28.91 -0.74 24.50
CA ASP A 989 -28.19 -1.05 25.74
C ASP A 989 -28.23 -2.54 26.14
N ASP A 990 -29.16 -3.32 25.59
CA ASP A 990 -29.22 -4.79 25.71
C ASP A 990 -28.42 -5.55 24.64
N GLY A 991 -27.86 -4.83 23.65
CA GLY A 991 -27.17 -5.42 22.51
C GLY A 991 -25.64 -5.55 22.66
N ILE A 992 -25.09 -6.59 22.02
CA ILE A 992 -23.65 -6.74 21.72
C ILE A 992 -23.43 -6.57 20.21
N TYR A 993 -22.42 -5.80 19.82
CA TYR A 993 -22.14 -5.40 18.44
C TYR A 993 -20.68 -5.65 18.05
N LEU A 994 -20.46 -6.23 16.86
CA LEU A 994 -19.15 -6.36 16.22
C LEU A 994 -19.00 -5.30 15.13
N LEU A 995 -17.90 -4.54 15.13
CA LEU A 995 -17.59 -3.55 14.09
C LEU A 995 -16.18 -3.83 13.53
N GLU A 996 -16.05 -4.03 12.22
CA GLU A 996 -14.76 -4.37 11.56
C GLU A 996 -14.44 -3.45 10.37
N ASN A 997 -13.16 -3.08 10.25
CA ASN A 997 -12.64 -2.19 9.20
C ASN A 997 -11.70 -2.88 8.19
N GLY A 998 -11.58 -4.20 8.26
CA GLY A 998 -10.63 -5.02 7.51
C GLY A 998 -9.31 -5.37 8.21
N GLU A 999 -8.98 -4.71 9.33
CA GLU A 999 -7.71 -4.87 10.06
C GLU A 999 -7.94 -5.03 11.58
N ASP A 1000 -8.65 -4.06 12.16
CA ASP A 1000 -9.13 -4.06 13.54
C ASP A 1000 -10.60 -4.51 13.59
N ALA A 1001 -11.00 -5.03 14.76
CA ALA A 1001 -12.38 -5.29 15.12
C ALA A 1001 -12.69 -4.79 16.54
N LEU A 1002 -13.78 -4.04 16.69
CA LEU A 1002 -14.30 -3.58 17.98
C LEU A 1002 -15.50 -4.43 18.37
N ILE A 1003 -15.58 -4.86 19.63
CA ILE A 1003 -16.75 -5.52 20.20
C ILE A 1003 -17.34 -4.61 21.27
N TYR A 1004 -18.52 -4.04 21.01
CA TYR A 1004 -19.22 -3.15 21.94
C TYR A 1004 -20.27 -3.90 22.76
N PHE A 1005 -20.26 -3.64 24.07
CA PHE A 1005 -21.24 -4.14 25.03
C PHE A 1005 -22.14 -2.99 25.52
N GLY A 1006 -23.45 -3.11 25.31
CA GLY A 1006 -24.44 -2.25 25.96
C GLY A 1006 -24.48 -2.44 27.48
N SER A 1007 -25.06 -1.47 28.23
CA SER A 1007 -25.03 -1.50 29.70
C SER A 1007 -26.07 -2.43 30.37
N SER A 1008 -26.87 -3.16 29.59
CA SER A 1008 -28.00 -3.97 30.04
C SER A 1008 -28.09 -5.32 29.31
N VAL A 1009 -26.97 -5.77 28.74
CA VAL A 1009 -26.83 -7.07 28.05
C VAL A 1009 -27.07 -8.22 29.03
N ASP A 1010 -27.83 -9.23 28.61
CA ASP A 1010 -28.14 -10.41 29.42
C ASP A 1010 -26.89 -11.26 29.76
N SER A 1011 -26.74 -11.63 31.03
CA SER A 1011 -25.60 -12.39 31.56
C SER A 1011 -25.44 -13.78 30.92
N SER A 1012 -26.52 -14.42 30.45
CA SER A 1012 -26.40 -15.73 29.78
C SER A 1012 -25.83 -15.60 28.37
N ILE A 1013 -26.03 -14.46 27.69
CA ILE A 1013 -25.41 -14.15 26.40
C ILE A 1013 -23.91 -13.87 26.60
N LEU A 1014 -23.55 -13.08 27.62
CA LEU A 1014 -22.15 -12.82 27.99
C LEU A 1014 -21.41 -14.12 28.33
N GLN A 1015 -22.02 -14.98 29.15
CA GLN A 1015 -21.43 -16.25 29.57
C GLN A 1015 -21.26 -17.22 28.38
N GLN A 1016 -22.21 -17.26 27.45
CA GLN A 1016 -22.12 -18.12 26.27
C GLN A 1016 -21.06 -17.66 25.27
N LEU A 1017 -20.99 -16.35 24.97
CA LEU A 1017 -20.06 -15.81 23.97
C LEU A 1017 -18.63 -15.61 24.49
N PHE A 1018 -18.48 -15.18 25.75
CA PHE A 1018 -17.20 -14.67 26.30
C PHE A 1018 -16.79 -15.31 27.64
N GLY A 1019 -17.66 -16.06 28.31
CA GLY A 1019 -17.36 -16.79 29.54
C GLY A 1019 -17.42 -15.98 30.85
N PHE A 1020 -17.78 -14.70 30.80
CA PHE A 1020 -17.94 -13.82 31.97
C PHE A 1020 -19.41 -13.42 32.19
N THR A 1021 -19.78 -12.95 33.38
CA THR A 1021 -21.19 -12.74 33.79
C THR A 1021 -21.69 -11.29 33.79
N SER A 1022 -20.79 -10.30 33.84
CA SER A 1022 -21.11 -8.86 33.81
C SER A 1022 -20.23 -8.09 32.83
N VAL A 1023 -20.74 -6.98 32.28
CA VAL A 1023 -19.96 -6.02 31.47
C VAL A 1023 -18.85 -5.35 32.29
N ASP A 1024 -18.94 -5.36 33.63
CA ASP A 1024 -17.86 -4.93 34.51
C ASP A 1024 -16.63 -5.85 34.46
N GLU A 1025 -16.84 -7.15 34.19
CA GLU A 1025 -15.81 -8.19 34.10
C GLU A 1025 -15.03 -8.17 32.76
N VAL A 1026 -15.43 -7.33 31.80
CA VAL A 1026 -14.80 -7.21 30.47
C VAL A 1026 -13.28 -6.99 30.60
N PRO A 1027 -12.44 -7.94 30.12
CA PRO A 1027 -10.99 -7.87 30.33
C PRO A 1027 -10.32 -6.89 29.37
N THR A 1028 -9.27 -6.20 29.85
CA THR A 1028 -8.46 -5.26 29.03
C THR A 1028 -7.68 -5.96 27.91
N GLN A 1029 -7.44 -7.27 28.04
CA GLN A 1029 -6.78 -8.11 27.04
C GLN A 1029 -7.73 -9.25 26.66
N PHE A 1030 -7.93 -9.47 25.36
CA PHE A 1030 -8.85 -10.48 24.86
C PHE A 1030 -8.14 -11.43 23.91
N VAL A 1031 -8.32 -12.73 24.16
CA VAL A 1031 -8.01 -13.82 23.22
C VAL A 1031 -9.34 -14.49 22.91
N MET A 1032 -9.71 -14.51 21.63
CA MET A 1032 -10.96 -15.13 21.19
C MET A 1032 -10.93 -16.64 21.47
N GLN A 1033 -11.96 -17.14 22.15
CA GLN A 1033 -12.17 -18.56 22.43
C GLN A 1033 -13.44 -19.05 21.74
N GLN A 1034 -13.57 -20.37 21.60
CA GLN A 1034 -14.79 -21.02 21.16
C GLN A 1034 -15.31 -21.90 22.31
N PHE A 1035 -16.45 -21.51 22.88
CA PHE A 1035 -17.12 -22.27 23.94
C PHE A 1035 -18.01 -23.35 23.33
N SER A 1036 -18.37 -24.37 24.12
CA SER A 1036 -19.17 -25.52 23.67
C SER A 1036 -20.68 -25.20 23.66
N ASN A 1037 -21.08 -24.15 22.93
CA ASN A 1037 -22.47 -23.77 22.69
C ASN A 1037 -22.67 -23.23 21.25
N PRO A 1038 -23.90 -23.20 20.70
CA PRO A 1038 -24.14 -22.79 19.32
C PRO A 1038 -23.77 -21.32 19.05
N LEU A 1039 -24.20 -20.40 19.91
CA LEU A 1039 -23.96 -18.96 19.78
C LEU A 1039 -22.47 -18.60 19.67
N SER A 1040 -21.61 -19.19 20.51
CA SER A 1040 -20.16 -19.02 20.47
C SER A 1040 -19.54 -19.61 19.20
N LYS A 1041 -20.00 -20.79 18.76
CA LYS A 1041 -19.56 -21.38 17.49
C LYS A 1041 -19.95 -20.49 16.31
N ASN A 1042 -21.20 -20.03 16.25
CA ASN A 1042 -21.69 -19.19 15.16
C ASN A 1042 -21.01 -17.82 15.13
N PHE A 1043 -20.70 -17.23 16.28
CA PHE A 1043 -19.84 -16.03 16.35
C PHE A 1043 -18.40 -16.30 15.86
N ASN A 1044 -17.81 -17.45 16.18
CA ASN A 1044 -16.52 -17.86 15.63
C ASN A 1044 -16.58 -18.06 14.10
N ASP A 1045 -17.63 -18.68 13.58
CA ASP A 1045 -17.83 -18.88 12.14
C ASP A 1045 -18.02 -17.55 11.40
N VAL A 1046 -18.79 -16.60 11.95
CA VAL A 1046 -18.90 -15.20 11.45
C VAL A 1046 -17.53 -14.54 11.34
N VAL A 1047 -16.74 -14.56 12.42
CA VAL A 1047 -15.40 -13.97 12.43
C VAL A 1047 -14.47 -14.68 11.43
N ASN A 1048 -14.57 -15.99 11.28
CA ASN A 1048 -13.79 -16.75 10.33
C ASN A 1048 -14.16 -16.43 8.87
N VAL A 1049 -15.42 -16.16 8.55
CA VAL A 1049 -15.85 -15.68 7.22
C VAL A 1049 -15.34 -14.26 6.97
N ILE A 1050 -15.39 -13.36 7.95
CA ILE A 1050 -14.82 -12.00 7.79
C ILE A 1050 -13.30 -12.08 7.57
N ARG A 1051 -12.56 -12.87 8.37
CA ARG A 1051 -11.11 -13.09 8.19
C ARG A 1051 -10.76 -13.63 6.81
N GLN A 1052 -11.60 -14.51 6.23
CA GLN A 1052 -11.46 -14.98 4.86
C GLN A 1052 -11.71 -13.87 3.83
N GLN A 1053 -12.80 -13.10 3.96
CA GLN A 1053 -13.11 -11.95 3.09
C GLN A 1053 -12.04 -10.85 3.12
N ARG A 1054 -11.28 -10.74 4.23
CA ARG A 1054 -10.24 -9.72 4.42
C ARG A 1054 -8.81 -10.22 4.16
N CYS A 1055 -8.60 -11.55 4.07
CA CYS A 1055 -7.27 -12.18 4.10
C CYS A 1055 -6.39 -11.69 5.27
N SER A 1056 -7.02 -11.36 6.40
CA SER A 1056 -6.42 -10.60 7.51
C SER A 1056 -6.83 -11.19 8.85
N TYR A 1057 -5.89 -11.31 9.78
CA TYR A 1057 -6.22 -11.68 11.16
C TYR A 1057 -6.63 -10.43 11.94
N LEU A 1058 -7.94 -10.29 12.16
CA LEU A 1058 -8.53 -9.16 12.88
C LEU A 1058 -8.00 -9.06 14.32
N ARG A 1059 -7.55 -7.86 14.70
CA ARG A 1059 -7.17 -7.52 16.09
C ARG A 1059 -8.40 -7.07 16.86
N PHE A 1060 -8.72 -7.72 17.98
CA PHE A 1060 -9.91 -7.39 18.75
C PHE A 1060 -9.66 -6.38 19.88
N THR A 1061 -10.54 -5.38 19.99
CA THR A 1061 -10.65 -4.49 21.17
C THR A 1061 -12.05 -4.64 21.78
N LEU A 1062 -12.12 -4.82 23.10
CA LEU A 1062 -13.39 -4.83 23.83
C LEU A 1062 -13.75 -3.40 24.27
N CYS A 1063 -15.00 -3.02 24.01
CA CYS A 1063 -15.50 -1.65 24.14
C CYS A 1063 -16.72 -1.62 25.07
N LYS A 1064 -16.65 -0.87 26.18
CA LYS A 1064 -17.80 -0.66 27.08
C LYS A 1064 -18.08 0.82 27.31
N LYS A 1065 -19.33 1.12 27.66
CA LYS A 1065 -19.86 2.46 27.94
C LYS A 1065 -19.06 3.11 29.08
N GLY A 1066 -18.57 4.34 28.87
CA GLY A 1066 -17.74 5.09 29.82
C GLY A 1066 -16.23 4.93 29.64
N ASP A 1067 -15.75 3.81 29.10
CA ASP A 1067 -14.33 3.57 28.85
C ASP A 1067 -13.81 4.32 27.59
N PRO A 1068 -12.50 4.60 27.49
CA PRO A 1068 -11.89 5.11 26.26
C PRO A 1068 -12.13 4.21 25.03
N SER A 1069 -12.26 2.90 25.22
CA SER A 1069 -12.61 1.95 24.15
C SER A 1069 -14.07 2.11 23.69
N GLY A 1070 -14.99 2.44 24.59
CA GLY A 1070 -16.35 2.86 24.22
C GLY A 1070 -16.36 4.14 23.39
N MET A 1071 -15.56 5.14 23.78
CA MET A 1071 -15.42 6.37 23.01
C MET A 1071 -14.81 6.15 21.62
N LEU A 1072 -13.89 5.18 21.47
CA LEU A 1072 -13.38 4.75 20.17
C LEU A 1072 -14.51 4.20 19.29
N PHE A 1073 -15.32 3.27 19.80
CA PHE A 1073 -16.46 2.69 19.09
C PHE A 1073 -17.50 3.74 18.68
N VAL A 1074 -17.90 4.64 19.59
CA VAL A 1074 -18.81 5.75 19.26
C VAL A 1074 -18.22 6.67 18.20
N SER A 1075 -16.90 6.88 18.17
CA SER A 1075 -16.26 7.67 17.10
C SER A 1075 -16.29 7.00 15.72
N CYS A 1076 -16.61 5.71 15.64
CA CYS A 1076 -16.87 4.98 14.39
C CYS A 1076 -18.33 5.06 13.92
N MET A 1077 -19.24 5.68 14.68
CA MET A 1077 -20.58 6.03 14.20
C MET A 1077 -20.48 7.25 13.26
N VAL A 1078 -19.98 7.01 12.05
CA VAL A 1078 -19.59 8.07 11.10
C VAL A 1078 -20.77 8.88 10.56
N GLU A 1079 -22.00 8.40 10.70
CA GLU A 1079 -23.20 9.14 10.32
C GLU A 1079 -23.68 10.12 11.41
N ASP A 1080 -23.28 9.90 12.66
CA ASP A 1080 -23.66 10.75 13.80
C ASP A 1080 -22.86 12.06 13.82
N LYS A 1081 -23.46 13.09 14.43
CA LYS A 1081 -22.77 14.35 14.71
C LYS A 1081 -21.75 14.14 15.83
N ASN A 1082 -20.49 14.49 15.57
CA ASN A 1082 -19.42 14.36 16.57
C ASN A 1082 -18.41 15.52 16.48
N ALA A 1083 -17.42 15.56 17.39
CA ALA A 1083 -16.44 16.64 17.46
C ALA A 1083 -15.59 16.81 16.18
N ASN A 1084 -15.52 15.78 15.32
CA ASN A 1084 -14.77 15.82 14.06
C ASN A 1084 -15.64 16.15 12.84
N GLY A 1085 -16.98 16.19 12.94
CA GLY A 1085 -17.81 16.61 11.80
C GLY A 1085 -19.33 16.52 11.98
N PRO A 1086 -20.08 17.10 11.02
CA PRO A 1086 -21.56 17.07 10.97
C PRO A 1086 -22.11 15.64 10.89
N SER A 1087 -23.39 15.45 11.21
CA SER A 1087 -24.11 14.22 10.85
C SER A 1087 -24.24 14.05 9.33
N TYR A 1088 -24.62 12.87 8.84
CA TYR A 1088 -24.78 12.65 7.40
C TYR A 1088 -25.87 13.55 6.79
N VAL A 1089 -26.97 13.77 7.49
CA VAL A 1089 -28.03 14.71 7.07
C VAL A 1089 -27.50 16.15 7.00
N GLU A 1090 -26.77 16.61 8.02
CA GLU A 1090 -26.14 17.93 8.03
C GLU A 1090 -25.10 18.09 6.91
N PHE A 1091 -24.36 17.02 6.56
CA PHE A 1091 -23.38 17.02 5.49
C PHE A 1091 -24.03 17.07 4.09
N LEU A 1092 -25.13 16.35 3.86
CA LEU A 1092 -25.91 16.45 2.62
C LEU A 1092 -26.50 17.86 2.44
N VAL A 1093 -26.99 18.47 3.53
CA VAL A 1093 -27.45 19.88 3.51
C VAL A 1093 -26.30 20.84 3.22
N HIS A 1094 -25.09 20.61 3.78
CA HIS A 1094 -23.90 21.40 3.45
C HIS A 1094 -23.53 21.30 1.97
N ILE A 1095 -23.43 20.08 1.42
CA ILE A 1095 -23.14 19.83 0.00
C ILE A 1095 -24.18 20.52 -0.89
N HIS A 1096 -25.48 20.33 -0.59
CA HIS A 1096 -26.54 20.96 -1.37
C HIS A 1096 -26.45 22.49 -1.36
N ARG A 1097 -26.20 23.10 -0.19
CA ARG A 1097 -26.00 24.55 -0.07
C ARG A 1097 -24.80 25.04 -0.90
N GLN A 1098 -23.67 24.33 -0.86
CA GLN A 1098 -22.49 24.68 -1.65
C GLN A 1098 -22.73 24.51 -3.16
N ILE A 1099 -23.54 23.55 -3.57
CA ILE A 1099 -23.98 23.41 -4.97
C ILE A 1099 -24.84 24.61 -5.38
N GLN A 1100 -25.85 25.02 -4.59
CA GLN A 1100 -26.65 26.21 -4.90
C GLN A 1100 -25.77 27.48 -5.01
N MET A 1101 -24.86 27.69 -4.05
CA MET A 1101 -23.95 28.85 -4.02
C MET A 1101 -22.90 28.85 -5.15
N LYS A 1102 -22.72 27.74 -5.88
CA LYS A 1102 -21.88 27.64 -7.09
C LYS A 1102 -22.73 27.57 -8.39
N MET A 1103 -24.07 27.63 -8.28
CA MET A 1103 -25.01 27.71 -9.41
C MET A 1103 -25.63 29.09 -9.58
N SER A 1104 -25.70 29.88 -8.50
CA SER A 1104 -25.98 31.33 -8.50
C SER A 1104 -24.78 32.15 -8.94
#